data_AF-A0A2V7VF75-F1
#
_entry.id   AF-A0A2V7VF75-F1
#
_cell.length_a   1.000
_cell.length_b   1.000
_cell.length_c   1.000
_cell.angle_alpha   90.00
_cell.angle_beta   90.00
_cell.angle_gamma   90.00
#
_symmetry.space_group_name_H-M   'P 1'
#
loop_
_entity.id
_entity.type
_entity.pdbx_description
1 polymer ?
#
loop_
_entity_poly.entity_id
_entity_poly.type
_entity_poly.pdbx_seq_one_letter_code
_entity_poly.pdbx_strand_id
1 'polypeptide(L)'
;MAWMHAIGRDLVKRLGDRHPSLKRIAARVRSIICAGGSDSANLDDMLIALLAGGLSLPQSLIALLPEAPSMARANATLAAFHEAMSVLLGACDGPAAIVACDGDEAVAHLDRNGLRPLWIMTTRDYAVAASELTGTLDALGKVEMQRLFGPGDTAVVRLSTGEVLLTEEVRKVVSGQRFPTPAGRVDGQACGGAPPPPAVDLGRLQVAFGMTKEDVEVVLTPLIATGKLAVGSMGDDTSPAALLDAHPRRLDDHFKLRFAQETSPPIDPIRDAWVFETSVALGDRSGLWNQATGPHYVFPHRILSAGELCWLRAQERVATLDLVFPVEEGAAGLERAVARAVKEGLEKAKESAVLILADRTIDAARAALPGLRVVSRLHDAIVKAGLRHQVGLVADFGVWDVHHCALLVALGADAVSPWLGALTAGKEEATYLKGVRTGFVEAMSMMGVTPASAYCGAKLVEAVGLDPAFVEAEFPGVACHLGGIGPDLLDAEWLSFHEQAFKPEAQGPRDVGEFRYRKEGRAHFNAPDVVRSIHLASGYSDKKKDLPPGSPEAYEEFSRIVSDRVPVTLLDLLKLKDGAPIPLEEVEPEEDLLWRFMAPGMSEGALSEPAHRAIARAMNVLYRFCRMRFRRAGRPLPEGIGPVANSGEGGFDKSRIGRRDGNRSVQYAGARFTITPMTAARAAEAEVKFAQGAKPGKGGQLPGKKVSPRIARQRGCEAGFELVSPPVNHNLYSIEDVKLMLESWRHLNPKVNAALKYVATDGVELVCLGGVNAGANRLHLSDGCGGTGAAKRVDQKHSGVPVVSALPMVQDLLVEEGVRDRVEVSVDGGVQNGPQALKLALLGADRIGFGTALLMTLGCSMLRQCHLAGPQPGDTTGTRRLGCTPGVATQDPVHVAHFTGRSKNVTLYLRHVAREMRQLMAQAGIRRLADVVGRRDLLEARDDLTGKAALIDVSRLTSAPPGRAQKRSLARQSQLHTPPPRVREAEAVVRAIAGETVELVQRLTNADRCVGVGTAGEVARRFGDAGLPAGKLVLRHKGAAGHFYAAYSLAGMEFYMQGLVADSCFTAAYGGKVVIVPEGNDGSLTVVGNTFGYGARRGRAYIAGRAGNRFAICLRKSHEGDGPRIVVEGVEANAFQYMTGGVALVLGPTGFNVGSGMTGGVVYLLDADEERLNRQYVQAELL
;
A
#
# COMPACT_ATOMS: atom_id res chain seq x y z
N MET A 1 -4.15 -21.69 3.86
CA MET A 1 -3.23 -22.72 4.41
C MET A 1 -3.68 -23.27 5.77
N ALA A 2 -3.57 -22.51 6.88
CA ALA A 2 -3.88 -23.02 8.23
C ALA A 2 -5.30 -23.62 8.36
N TRP A 3 -6.30 -22.96 7.78
CA TRP A 3 -7.68 -23.46 7.69
C TRP A 3 -7.77 -24.82 7.00
N MET A 4 -7.13 -24.97 5.84
CA MET A 4 -7.09 -26.23 5.11
C MET A 4 -6.28 -27.32 5.81
N HIS A 5 -5.24 -26.98 6.60
CA HIS A 5 -4.59 -27.97 7.46
C HIS A 5 -5.52 -28.48 8.57
N ALA A 6 -6.38 -27.62 9.11
CA ALA A 6 -7.35 -27.99 10.13
C ALA A 6 -8.50 -28.85 9.56
N ILE A 7 -9.03 -28.51 8.38
CA ILE A 7 -10.13 -29.23 7.72
C ILE A 7 -9.64 -30.50 6.99
N GLY A 8 -8.44 -30.45 6.41
CA GLY A 8 -7.96 -31.43 5.44
C GLY A 8 -7.77 -32.85 5.99
N ARG A 9 -7.50 -33.01 7.30
CA ARG A 9 -7.43 -34.34 7.92
C ARG A 9 -8.76 -35.09 7.85
N ASP A 10 -9.86 -34.38 8.09
CA ASP A 10 -11.20 -34.97 8.02
C ASP A 10 -11.55 -35.34 6.57
N LEU A 11 -11.24 -34.44 5.62
CA LEU A 11 -11.43 -34.70 4.20
C LEU A 11 -10.66 -35.94 3.72
N VAL A 12 -9.36 -36.03 4.01
CA VAL A 12 -8.54 -37.17 3.56
C VAL A 12 -9.10 -38.50 4.08
N LYS A 13 -9.47 -38.54 5.37
CA LYS A 13 -10.08 -39.75 5.97
C LYS A 13 -11.32 -40.19 5.18
N ARG A 14 -12.19 -39.25 4.83
CA ARG A 14 -13.44 -39.53 4.11
C ARG A 14 -13.25 -39.88 2.65
N LEU A 15 -12.26 -39.30 1.97
CA LEU A 15 -11.89 -39.74 0.62
C LEU A 15 -11.52 -41.22 0.65
N GLY A 16 -10.81 -41.67 1.70
CA GLY A 16 -10.55 -43.08 1.93
C GLY A 16 -11.79 -43.93 2.22
N ASP A 17 -12.80 -43.37 2.90
CA ASP A 17 -14.07 -44.06 3.18
C ASP A 17 -14.98 -44.13 1.94
N ARG A 18 -15.06 -43.05 1.14
CA ARG A 18 -15.86 -42.94 -0.09
C ARG A 18 -15.25 -43.72 -1.26
N HIS A 19 -13.92 -43.75 -1.35
CA HIS A 19 -13.18 -44.45 -2.38
C HIS A 19 -12.25 -45.48 -1.72
N PRO A 20 -12.70 -46.73 -1.50
CA PRO A 20 -11.93 -47.75 -0.82
C PRO A 20 -10.54 -48.01 -1.43
N SER A 21 -10.38 -47.80 -2.74
CA SER A 21 -9.10 -47.88 -3.45
C SER A 21 -8.08 -46.83 -2.97
N LEU A 22 -8.55 -45.67 -2.50
CA LEU A 22 -7.73 -44.59 -1.98
C LEU A 22 -7.44 -44.72 -0.48
N LYS A 23 -8.04 -45.68 0.23
CA LYS A 23 -7.89 -45.82 1.70
C LYS A 23 -6.45 -45.95 2.17
N ARG A 24 -5.60 -46.65 1.41
CA ARG A 24 -4.14 -46.76 1.69
C ARG A 24 -3.40 -45.45 1.48
N ILE A 25 -3.82 -44.64 0.51
CA ILE A 25 -3.23 -43.32 0.22
C ILE A 25 -3.71 -42.32 1.26
N ALA A 26 -5.01 -42.30 1.56
CA ALA A 26 -5.63 -41.47 2.58
C ALA A 26 -4.99 -41.66 3.97
N ALA A 27 -4.64 -42.90 4.34
CA ALA A 27 -3.93 -43.17 5.60
C ALA A 27 -2.51 -42.58 5.66
N ARG A 28 -1.92 -42.19 4.51
CA ARG A 28 -0.56 -41.65 4.38
C ARG A 28 -0.53 -40.15 4.11
N VAL A 29 -1.60 -39.57 3.57
CA VAL A 29 -1.73 -38.14 3.29
C VAL A 29 -2.09 -37.41 4.60
N ARG A 30 -1.13 -36.64 5.15
CA ARG A 30 -1.34 -35.88 6.39
C ARG A 30 -1.87 -34.46 6.13
N SER A 31 -1.71 -33.95 4.92
CA SER A 31 -2.24 -32.68 4.47
C SER A 31 -2.52 -32.73 2.97
N ILE A 32 -3.56 -32.00 2.57
CA ILE A 32 -3.94 -31.80 1.16
C ILE A 32 -2.98 -30.84 0.47
N ILE A 33 -2.37 -29.91 1.22
CA ILE A 33 -1.53 -28.87 0.63
C ILE A 33 -0.06 -29.26 0.76
N CYS A 34 0.65 -29.20 -0.35
CA CYS A 34 2.08 -29.46 -0.40
C CYS A 34 2.88 -28.35 0.28
N ALA A 35 3.81 -28.72 1.17
CA ALA A 35 4.74 -27.77 1.77
C ALA A 35 5.70 -27.21 0.70
N GLY A 36 5.88 -25.89 0.68
CA GLY A 36 6.78 -25.21 -0.28
C GLY A 36 6.19 -24.99 -1.68
N GLY A 37 4.92 -25.31 -1.92
CA GLY A 37 4.22 -24.97 -3.16
C GLY A 37 3.96 -23.47 -3.29
N SER A 38 3.87 -22.97 -4.54
CA SER A 38 3.42 -21.61 -4.82
C SER A 38 1.94 -21.42 -4.40
N ASP A 39 1.50 -20.17 -4.33
CA ASP A 39 0.09 -19.82 -4.13
C ASP A 39 -0.85 -20.54 -5.14
N SER A 40 -0.48 -20.56 -6.41
CA SER A 40 -1.23 -21.19 -7.50
C SER A 40 -1.28 -22.72 -7.34
N ALA A 41 -0.16 -23.35 -6.95
CA ALA A 41 -0.14 -24.78 -6.67
C ALA A 41 -1.00 -25.14 -5.45
N ASN A 42 -0.97 -24.29 -4.41
CA ASN A 42 -1.82 -24.49 -3.23
C ASN A 42 -3.31 -24.32 -3.57
N LEU A 43 -3.67 -23.40 -4.48
CA LEU A 43 -5.05 -23.25 -4.96
C LEU A 43 -5.51 -24.49 -5.74
N ASP A 44 -4.65 -25.04 -6.59
CA ASP A 44 -4.91 -26.28 -7.34
C ASP A 44 -5.12 -27.48 -6.40
N ASP A 45 -4.26 -27.64 -5.39
CA ASP A 45 -4.41 -28.66 -4.34
C ASP A 45 -5.78 -28.55 -3.63
N MET A 46 -6.21 -27.31 -3.32
CA MET A 46 -7.54 -27.07 -2.71
C MET A 46 -8.67 -27.41 -3.67
N LEU A 47 -8.55 -27.05 -4.95
CA LEU A 47 -9.54 -27.32 -5.99
C LEU A 47 -9.76 -28.83 -6.16
N ILE A 48 -8.67 -29.59 -6.30
CA ILE A 48 -8.69 -31.06 -6.40
C ILE A 48 -9.39 -31.67 -5.18
N ALA A 49 -9.11 -31.14 -3.99
CA ALA A 49 -9.76 -31.59 -2.77
C ALA A 49 -11.27 -31.35 -2.73
N LEU A 50 -11.75 -30.19 -3.20
CA LEU A 50 -13.18 -29.88 -3.26
C LEU A 50 -13.92 -30.77 -4.28
N LEU A 51 -13.30 -30.99 -5.44
CA LEU A 51 -13.80 -31.89 -6.48
C LEU A 51 -13.94 -33.32 -5.95
N ALA A 52 -12.89 -33.84 -5.30
CA ALA A 52 -12.93 -35.16 -4.69
C ALA A 52 -13.97 -35.26 -3.55
N GLY A 53 -14.24 -34.15 -2.86
CA GLY A 53 -15.32 -34.02 -1.89
C GLY A 53 -16.73 -34.03 -2.50
N GLY A 54 -16.86 -33.84 -3.82
CA GLY A 54 -18.10 -33.97 -4.58
C GLY A 54 -18.77 -32.66 -4.98
N LEU A 55 -18.07 -31.53 -4.88
CA LEU A 55 -18.48 -30.29 -5.55
C LEU A 55 -18.11 -30.37 -7.03
N SER A 56 -18.89 -29.73 -7.91
CA SER A 56 -18.50 -29.55 -9.31
C SER A 56 -17.32 -28.57 -9.45
N LEU A 57 -16.66 -28.54 -10.61
CA LEU A 57 -15.60 -27.58 -10.91
C LEU A 57 -16.04 -26.12 -10.72
N PRO A 58 -17.17 -25.65 -11.28
CA PRO A 58 -17.63 -24.29 -11.04
C PRO A 58 -18.03 -24.03 -9.58
N GLN A 59 -18.65 -25.00 -8.87
CA GLN A 59 -18.93 -24.85 -7.43
C GLN A 59 -17.63 -24.68 -6.62
N SER A 60 -16.60 -25.47 -6.93
CA SER A 60 -15.34 -25.46 -6.20
C SER A 60 -14.56 -24.16 -6.40
N LEU A 61 -14.52 -23.65 -7.64
CA LEU A 61 -13.88 -22.36 -7.94
C LEU A 61 -14.59 -21.20 -7.25
N ILE A 62 -15.92 -21.10 -7.35
CA ILE A 62 -16.69 -20.02 -6.72
C ILE A 62 -16.67 -20.15 -5.20
N ALA A 63 -16.55 -21.35 -4.64
CA ALA A 63 -16.36 -21.53 -3.20
C ALA A 63 -15.01 -20.99 -2.71
N LEU A 64 -13.93 -21.17 -3.48
CA LEU A 64 -12.59 -20.70 -3.13
C LEU A 64 -12.40 -19.21 -3.42
N LEU A 65 -12.94 -18.72 -4.53
CA LEU A 65 -12.86 -17.34 -5.01
C LEU A 65 -14.29 -16.76 -5.15
N PRO A 66 -15.00 -16.52 -4.03
CA PRO A 66 -16.40 -16.13 -4.09
C PRO A 66 -16.57 -14.70 -4.61
N GLU A 67 -17.66 -14.47 -5.33
CA GLU A 67 -18.07 -13.14 -5.75
C GLU A 67 -18.31 -12.21 -4.55
N ALA A 68 -18.41 -10.89 -4.79
CA ALA A 68 -18.74 -9.94 -3.73
C ALA A 68 -20.14 -10.22 -3.15
N PRO A 69 -20.37 -10.13 -1.82
CA PRO A 69 -21.66 -10.48 -1.24
C PRO A 69 -22.79 -9.60 -1.76
N SER A 70 -22.50 -8.34 -2.11
CA SER A 70 -23.48 -7.42 -2.69
C SER A 70 -24.04 -7.89 -4.04
N MET A 71 -23.27 -8.66 -4.82
CA MET A 71 -23.70 -9.20 -6.12
C MET A 71 -24.65 -10.39 -5.96
N ALA A 72 -24.47 -11.18 -4.89
CA ALA A 72 -25.31 -12.36 -4.63
C ALA A 72 -26.65 -12.04 -3.96
N ARG A 73 -26.81 -10.84 -3.37
CA ARG A 73 -27.98 -10.47 -2.54
C ARG A 73 -29.34 -10.66 -3.23
N ALA A 74 -29.41 -10.46 -4.55
CA ALA A 74 -30.67 -10.58 -5.29
C ALA A 74 -31.12 -12.03 -5.49
N ASN A 75 -30.23 -13.02 -5.35
CA ASN A 75 -30.53 -14.44 -5.50
C ASN A 75 -30.34 -15.17 -4.17
N ALA A 76 -31.45 -15.50 -3.50
CA ALA A 76 -31.44 -16.12 -2.18
C ALA A 76 -30.65 -17.44 -2.13
N THR A 77 -30.72 -18.27 -3.17
CA THR A 77 -30.02 -19.56 -3.20
C THR A 77 -28.51 -19.39 -3.41
N LEU A 78 -28.11 -18.44 -4.26
CA LEU A 78 -26.70 -18.08 -4.44
C LEU A 78 -26.12 -17.43 -3.18
N ALA A 79 -26.88 -16.53 -2.54
CA ALA A 79 -26.50 -15.93 -1.27
C ALA A 79 -26.31 -17.01 -0.19
N ALA A 80 -27.21 -18.00 -0.12
CA ALA A 80 -27.08 -19.13 0.80
C ALA A 80 -25.84 -20.00 0.50
N PHE A 81 -25.50 -20.21 -0.78
CA PHE A 81 -24.28 -20.90 -1.17
C PHE A 81 -23.02 -20.13 -0.72
N HIS A 82 -22.92 -18.83 -1.03
CA HIS A 82 -21.78 -18.01 -0.62
C HIS A 82 -21.64 -17.91 0.90
N GLU A 83 -22.76 -17.75 1.61
CA GLU A 83 -22.75 -17.74 3.07
C GLU A 83 -22.25 -19.07 3.62
N ALA A 84 -22.76 -20.19 3.10
CA ALA A 84 -22.31 -21.52 3.52
C ALA A 84 -20.81 -21.72 3.28
N MET A 85 -20.28 -21.32 2.12
CA MET A 85 -18.86 -21.46 1.81
C MET A 85 -17.99 -20.52 2.65
N SER A 86 -18.40 -19.27 2.88
CA SER A 86 -17.69 -18.33 3.75
C SER A 86 -17.57 -18.88 5.19
N VAL A 87 -18.61 -19.56 5.69
CA VAL A 87 -18.59 -20.22 7.01
C VAL A 87 -17.69 -21.45 7.01
N LEU A 88 -17.84 -22.36 6.04
CA LEU A 88 -17.23 -23.70 6.05
C LEU A 88 -15.77 -23.72 5.57
N LEU A 89 -15.41 -22.84 4.63
CA LEU A 89 -14.09 -22.79 3.99
C LEU A 89 -13.34 -21.48 4.29
N GLY A 90 -14.07 -20.37 4.39
CA GLY A 90 -13.50 -19.03 4.25
C GLY A 90 -13.40 -18.64 2.78
N ALA A 91 -12.36 -17.88 2.41
CA ALA A 91 -12.12 -17.46 1.04
C ALA A 91 -10.63 -17.31 0.76
N CYS A 92 -10.24 -17.53 -0.50
CA CYS A 92 -9.00 -17.06 -1.08
C CYS A 92 -9.25 -15.67 -1.70
N ASP A 93 -8.24 -14.81 -1.70
CA ASP A 93 -8.33 -13.48 -2.29
C ASP A 93 -6.99 -13.08 -2.91
N GLY A 94 -7.03 -12.07 -3.78
CA GLY A 94 -5.91 -11.60 -4.59
C GLY A 94 -6.24 -11.57 -6.08
N PRO A 95 -5.44 -10.88 -6.91
CA PRO A 95 -5.66 -10.84 -8.35
C PRO A 95 -5.59 -12.23 -8.98
N ALA A 96 -6.66 -12.67 -9.64
CA ALA A 96 -6.69 -13.99 -10.26
C ALA A 96 -7.59 -14.00 -11.50
N ALA A 97 -7.03 -14.41 -12.64
CA ALA A 97 -7.77 -14.86 -13.81
C ALA A 97 -7.47 -16.36 -13.97
N ILE A 98 -8.47 -17.19 -13.70
CA ILE A 98 -8.32 -18.64 -13.66
C ILE A 98 -8.94 -19.25 -14.91
N VAL A 99 -8.22 -20.19 -15.49
CA VAL A 99 -8.75 -21.16 -16.46
C VAL A 99 -8.46 -22.55 -15.91
N ALA A 100 -9.50 -23.35 -15.73
CA ALA A 100 -9.42 -24.70 -15.20
C ALA A 100 -10.21 -25.68 -16.08
N CYS A 101 -9.86 -26.97 -16.04
CA CYS A 101 -10.54 -28.01 -16.78
C CYS A 101 -10.43 -29.34 -16.01
N ASP A 102 -11.54 -30.06 -15.85
CA ASP A 102 -11.58 -31.38 -15.22
C ASP A 102 -11.72 -32.54 -16.23
N GLY A 103 -11.80 -32.21 -17.52
CA GLY A 103 -11.99 -33.15 -18.62
C GLY A 103 -13.42 -33.23 -19.16
N ASP A 104 -14.41 -32.78 -18.37
CA ASP A 104 -15.81 -32.70 -18.78
C ASP A 104 -16.26 -31.23 -18.97
N GLU A 105 -15.81 -30.35 -18.08
CA GLU A 105 -16.08 -28.91 -18.11
C GLU A 105 -14.76 -28.11 -18.13
N ALA A 106 -14.72 -27.06 -18.95
CA ALA A 106 -13.70 -26.02 -18.88
C ALA A 106 -14.30 -24.75 -18.30
N VAL A 107 -13.64 -24.16 -17.30
CA VAL A 107 -14.15 -22.99 -16.56
C VAL A 107 -13.15 -21.85 -16.65
N ALA A 108 -13.65 -20.66 -16.98
CA ALA A 108 -12.93 -19.41 -16.85
C ALA A 108 -13.58 -18.60 -15.71
N HIS A 109 -12.79 -18.11 -14.77
CA HIS A 109 -13.29 -17.40 -13.59
C HIS A 109 -12.37 -16.23 -13.24
N LEU A 110 -12.96 -15.08 -12.90
CA LEU A 110 -12.22 -13.90 -12.48
C LEU A 110 -12.44 -13.60 -10.99
N ASP A 111 -11.39 -13.16 -10.31
CA ASP A 111 -11.47 -12.75 -8.91
C ASP A 111 -12.56 -11.68 -8.67
N ARG A 112 -13.02 -11.61 -7.42
CA ARG A 112 -14.14 -10.77 -7.00
C ARG A 112 -13.94 -9.26 -7.15
N ASN A 113 -12.71 -8.82 -7.41
CA ASN A 113 -12.34 -7.43 -7.63
C ASN A 113 -12.06 -7.14 -9.11
N GLY A 114 -11.94 -8.16 -9.95
CA GLY A 114 -11.65 -8.04 -11.38
C GLY A 114 -10.28 -7.42 -11.66
N LEU A 115 -9.23 -7.91 -10.98
CA LEU A 115 -7.90 -7.27 -10.98
C LEU A 115 -6.98 -7.77 -12.09
N ARG A 116 -7.38 -8.81 -12.84
CA ARG A 116 -6.67 -9.27 -14.05
C ARG A 116 -7.61 -9.17 -15.27
N PRO A 117 -7.09 -8.90 -16.48
CA PRO A 117 -7.91 -8.96 -17.68
C PRO A 117 -8.19 -10.43 -18.06
N LEU A 118 -9.45 -10.74 -18.37
CA LEU A 118 -9.85 -12.04 -18.91
C LEU A 118 -10.94 -11.85 -19.97
N TRP A 119 -10.55 -11.99 -21.23
CA TRP A 119 -11.42 -11.90 -22.39
C TRP A 119 -12.00 -13.27 -22.70
N ILE A 120 -13.32 -13.33 -22.94
CA ILE A 120 -14.01 -14.48 -23.51
C ILE A 120 -14.50 -14.13 -24.90
N MET A 121 -14.21 -15.00 -25.86
CA MET A 121 -14.72 -14.91 -27.22
C MET A 121 -15.24 -16.26 -27.68
N THR A 122 -16.40 -16.27 -28.34
CA THR A 122 -16.96 -17.47 -28.97
C THR A 122 -17.24 -17.24 -30.44
N THR A 123 -17.02 -18.31 -31.21
CA THR A 123 -17.49 -18.50 -32.57
C THR A 123 -18.33 -19.78 -32.60
N ARG A 124 -18.89 -20.13 -33.76
CA ARG A 124 -19.58 -21.41 -33.96
C ARG A 124 -18.75 -22.63 -33.52
N ASP A 125 -17.44 -22.60 -33.74
CA ASP A 125 -16.57 -23.77 -33.59
C ASP A 125 -15.56 -23.65 -32.42
N TYR A 126 -15.42 -22.48 -31.82
CA TYR A 126 -14.38 -22.20 -30.81
C TYR A 126 -14.88 -21.33 -29.66
N ALA A 127 -14.42 -21.65 -28.44
CA ALA A 127 -14.47 -20.77 -27.27
C ALA A 127 -13.04 -20.46 -26.80
N VAL A 128 -12.75 -19.20 -26.54
CA VAL A 128 -11.41 -18.71 -26.20
C VAL A 128 -11.48 -17.90 -24.91
N ALA A 129 -10.58 -18.20 -23.97
CA ALA A 129 -10.30 -17.41 -22.78
C ALA A 129 -8.85 -16.93 -22.82
N ALA A 130 -8.61 -15.61 -22.75
CA ALA A 130 -7.26 -15.04 -22.86
C ALA A 130 -7.12 -13.72 -22.12
N SER A 131 -5.90 -13.38 -21.70
CA SER A 131 -5.62 -12.07 -21.09
C SER A 131 -5.68 -10.92 -22.10
N GLU A 132 -5.44 -11.20 -23.38
CA GLU A 132 -5.52 -10.24 -24.50
C GLU A 132 -5.95 -10.97 -25.78
N LEU A 133 -6.85 -10.39 -26.60
CA LEU A 133 -7.25 -10.94 -27.90
C LEU A 133 -6.33 -10.46 -29.03
N THR A 134 -5.91 -11.35 -29.93
CA THR A 134 -4.86 -11.07 -30.94
C THR A 134 -5.37 -10.40 -32.23
N GLY A 135 -6.68 -10.24 -32.42
CA GLY A 135 -7.27 -9.72 -33.67
C GLY A 135 -7.02 -10.59 -34.91
N THR A 136 -6.32 -11.72 -34.76
CA THR A 136 -6.21 -12.79 -35.76
C THR A 136 -7.26 -13.89 -35.54
N LEU A 137 -8.03 -13.78 -34.46
CA LEU A 137 -9.09 -14.72 -34.11
C LEU A 137 -10.27 -14.67 -35.10
N ASP A 138 -10.36 -13.62 -35.93
CA ASP A 138 -11.34 -13.54 -37.03
C ASP A 138 -11.18 -14.70 -38.03
N ALA A 139 -9.98 -15.32 -38.09
CA ALA A 139 -9.74 -16.53 -38.87
C ALA A 139 -10.46 -17.78 -38.30
N LEU A 140 -10.91 -17.74 -37.05
CA LEU A 140 -11.66 -18.81 -36.40
C LEU A 140 -13.15 -18.82 -36.78
N GLY A 141 -13.63 -17.78 -37.48
CA GLY A 141 -15.01 -17.66 -37.94
C GLY A 141 -15.67 -16.36 -37.47
N LYS A 142 -16.98 -16.25 -37.72
CA LYS A 142 -17.77 -15.12 -37.26
C LYS A 142 -17.85 -15.15 -35.72
N VAL A 143 -17.42 -14.07 -35.09
CA VAL A 143 -17.57 -13.86 -33.65
C VAL A 143 -19.06 -13.76 -33.31
N GLU A 144 -19.50 -14.62 -32.40
CA GLU A 144 -20.87 -14.63 -31.86
C GLU A 144 -20.95 -13.90 -30.52
N MET A 145 -19.85 -13.93 -29.75
CA MET A 145 -19.73 -13.23 -28.48
C MET A 145 -18.30 -12.78 -28.26
N GLN A 146 -18.11 -11.56 -27.73
CA GLN A 146 -16.83 -11.06 -27.25
C GLN A 146 -17.05 -10.19 -26.02
N ARG A 147 -16.57 -10.63 -24.87
CA ARG A 147 -16.72 -9.94 -23.59
C ARG A 147 -15.40 -9.90 -22.82
N LEU A 148 -15.21 -8.83 -22.08
CA LEU A 148 -14.21 -8.79 -21.02
C LEU A 148 -14.93 -9.05 -19.70
N PHE A 149 -14.39 -9.95 -18.88
CA PHE A 149 -15.00 -10.29 -17.60
C PHE A 149 -14.95 -9.12 -16.61
N GLY A 150 -16.07 -8.93 -15.93
CA GLY A 150 -16.19 -8.12 -14.73
C GLY A 150 -15.83 -8.90 -13.46
N PRO A 151 -15.83 -8.24 -12.30
CA PRO A 151 -15.48 -8.87 -11.04
C PRO A 151 -16.37 -10.07 -10.71
N GLY A 152 -15.77 -11.22 -10.41
CA GLY A 152 -16.49 -12.46 -10.09
C GLY A 152 -17.13 -13.19 -11.29
N ASP A 153 -16.99 -12.68 -12.52
CA ASP A 153 -17.60 -13.32 -13.69
C ASP A 153 -17.03 -14.72 -13.93
N THR A 154 -17.89 -15.61 -14.40
CA THR A 154 -17.57 -17.02 -14.66
C THR A 154 -18.20 -17.49 -15.96
N ALA A 155 -17.47 -18.23 -16.78
CA ALA A 155 -18.04 -19.00 -17.89
C ALA A 155 -17.64 -20.47 -17.80
N VAL A 156 -18.54 -21.33 -18.24
CA VAL A 156 -18.35 -22.79 -18.30
C VAL A 156 -18.59 -23.24 -19.73
N VAL A 157 -17.70 -24.11 -20.25
CA VAL A 157 -17.89 -24.82 -21.51
C VAL A 157 -18.02 -26.30 -21.20
N ARG A 158 -19.14 -26.92 -21.55
CA ARG A 158 -19.32 -28.37 -21.47
C ARG A 158 -18.71 -29.03 -22.69
N LEU A 159 -17.62 -29.77 -22.50
CA LEU A 159 -16.81 -30.29 -23.60
C LEU A 159 -17.54 -31.37 -24.42
N SER A 160 -18.48 -32.09 -23.81
CA SER A 160 -19.27 -33.14 -24.48
C SER A 160 -20.38 -32.61 -25.38
N THR A 161 -20.94 -31.43 -25.08
CA THR A 161 -22.07 -30.83 -25.81
C THR A 161 -21.70 -29.58 -26.61
N GLY A 162 -20.58 -28.94 -26.28
CA GLY A 162 -20.20 -27.62 -26.80
C GLY A 162 -21.01 -26.45 -26.23
N GLU A 163 -21.84 -26.70 -25.21
CA GLU A 163 -22.66 -25.67 -24.58
C GLU A 163 -21.80 -24.71 -23.76
N VAL A 164 -22.02 -23.41 -23.96
CA VAL A 164 -21.34 -22.33 -23.24
C VAL A 164 -22.33 -21.64 -22.31
N LEU A 165 -22.04 -21.67 -21.01
CA LEU A 165 -22.81 -21.00 -19.97
C LEU A 165 -22.04 -19.76 -19.50
N LEU A 166 -22.72 -18.62 -19.43
CA LEU A 166 -22.18 -17.38 -18.88
C LEU A 166 -22.58 -17.17 -17.41
N THR A 167 -22.06 -16.12 -16.79
CA THR A 167 -22.15 -15.87 -15.34
C THR A 167 -23.55 -16.15 -14.75
N GLU A 168 -24.62 -15.62 -15.33
CA GLU A 168 -25.98 -15.83 -14.81
C GLU A 168 -26.47 -17.27 -14.88
N GLU A 169 -26.08 -18.01 -15.92
CA GLU A 169 -26.41 -19.42 -16.09
C GLU A 169 -25.58 -20.28 -15.16
N VAL A 170 -24.28 -19.98 -15.02
CA VAL A 170 -23.37 -20.63 -14.07
C VAL A 170 -23.87 -20.43 -12.65
N ARG A 171 -24.28 -19.21 -12.26
CA ARG A 171 -24.88 -18.92 -10.95
C ARG A 171 -26.10 -19.79 -10.67
N LYS A 172 -26.98 -20.00 -11.66
CA LYS A 172 -28.15 -20.88 -11.53
C LYS A 172 -27.75 -22.35 -11.37
N VAL A 173 -26.76 -22.82 -12.13
CA VAL A 173 -26.24 -24.19 -12.01
C VAL A 173 -25.62 -24.43 -10.63
N VAL A 174 -24.70 -23.55 -10.21
CA VAL A 174 -23.96 -23.64 -8.96
C VAL A 174 -24.89 -23.62 -7.75
N SER A 175 -25.84 -22.69 -7.73
CA SER A 175 -26.81 -22.56 -6.64
C SER A 175 -27.91 -23.63 -6.68
N GLY A 176 -28.23 -24.19 -7.85
CA GLY A 176 -29.23 -25.26 -7.99
C GLY A 176 -28.69 -26.66 -7.66
N GLN A 177 -27.38 -26.87 -7.76
CA GLN A 177 -26.72 -28.12 -7.36
C GLN A 177 -26.69 -28.26 -5.83
N ARG A 178 -26.64 -29.49 -5.34
CA ARG A 178 -26.51 -29.74 -3.90
C ARG A 178 -25.16 -29.22 -3.41
N PHE A 179 -25.18 -28.43 -2.34
CA PHE A 179 -23.98 -27.96 -1.65
C PHE A 179 -24.12 -28.19 -0.13
N PRO A 180 -23.00 -28.31 0.61
CA PRO A 180 -23.03 -28.45 2.06
C PRO A 180 -23.53 -27.15 2.70
N THR A 181 -24.44 -27.26 3.66
CA THR A 181 -24.96 -26.14 4.44
C THR A 181 -24.56 -26.28 5.90
N PRO A 182 -24.04 -25.21 6.54
CA PRO A 182 -23.75 -25.25 7.96
C PRO A 182 -25.08 -25.38 8.73
N ALA A 183 -25.17 -26.35 9.64
CA ALA A 183 -26.30 -26.47 10.55
C ALA A 183 -26.10 -25.58 11.79
N GLY A 184 -27.18 -25.26 12.51
CA GLY A 184 -27.08 -24.60 13.81
C GLY A 184 -26.72 -23.11 13.76
N ARG A 185 -27.10 -22.38 12.70
CA ARG A 185 -26.93 -20.92 12.62
C ARG A 185 -27.77 -20.22 13.68
N VAL A 186 -27.15 -19.31 14.42
CA VAL A 186 -27.80 -18.39 15.36
C VAL A 186 -27.35 -16.97 15.06
N ASP A 187 -28.27 -16.08 14.73
CA ASP A 187 -27.93 -14.68 14.48
C ASP A 187 -27.62 -13.96 15.80
N GLY A 188 -26.46 -13.32 15.86
CA GLY A 188 -25.99 -12.58 17.01
C GLY A 188 -26.84 -11.35 17.30
N GLN A 189 -27.09 -11.07 18.57
CA GLN A 189 -27.85 -9.90 19.02
C GLN A 189 -27.05 -9.07 20.02
N ALA A 190 -27.38 -7.80 20.15
CA ALA A 190 -26.91 -6.97 21.25
C ALA A 190 -27.97 -6.98 22.36
N CYS A 191 -27.60 -7.39 23.58
CA CYS A 191 -28.47 -7.15 24.73
C CYS A 191 -28.34 -5.70 25.22
N GLY A 192 -29.33 -5.17 25.94
CA GLY A 192 -29.30 -3.80 26.50
C GLY A 192 -28.31 -3.58 27.65
N GLY A 193 -27.54 -4.60 28.04
CA GLY A 193 -26.51 -4.53 29.06
C GLY A 193 -25.09 -4.68 28.49
N ALA A 194 -24.09 -4.39 29.31
CA ALA A 194 -22.68 -4.67 29.04
C ALA A 194 -22.15 -5.68 30.08
N PRO A 195 -21.08 -6.43 29.79
CA PRO A 195 -20.41 -7.19 30.82
C PRO A 195 -19.96 -6.25 31.95
N PRO A 196 -20.01 -6.68 33.21
CA PRO A 196 -19.64 -5.82 34.33
C PRO A 196 -18.20 -5.30 34.13
N PRO A 197 -17.95 -4.00 34.35
CA PRO A 197 -16.59 -3.48 34.31
C PRO A 197 -15.76 -4.09 35.44
N PRO A 198 -14.42 -4.10 35.32
CA PRO A 198 -13.56 -4.47 36.44
C PRO A 198 -13.85 -3.60 37.67
N ALA A 199 -13.64 -4.14 38.88
CA ALA A 199 -13.81 -3.42 40.15
C ALA A 199 -12.62 -2.47 40.45
N VAL A 200 -12.14 -1.77 39.43
CA VAL A 200 -10.98 -0.87 39.44
C VAL A 200 -11.38 0.40 38.67
N ASP A 201 -10.93 1.57 39.10
CA ASP A 201 -11.25 2.81 38.39
C ASP A 201 -10.63 2.84 36.98
N LEU A 202 -11.29 3.56 36.07
CA LEU A 202 -10.90 3.63 34.67
C LEU A 202 -9.46 4.16 34.48
N GLY A 203 -9.05 5.16 35.27
CA GLY A 203 -7.72 5.75 35.13
C GLY A 203 -6.62 4.73 35.43
N ARG A 204 -6.81 3.91 36.48
CA ARG A 204 -5.91 2.79 36.79
C ARG A 204 -5.95 1.70 35.73
N LEU A 205 -7.13 1.34 35.22
CA LEU A 205 -7.23 0.36 34.13
C LEU A 205 -6.48 0.82 32.88
N GLN A 206 -6.62 2.10 32.51
CA GLN A 206 -5.87 2.69 31.40
C GLN A 206 -4.36 2.54 31.61
N VAL A 207 -3.85 2.84 32.81
CA VAL A 207 -2.41 2.66 33.12
C VAL A 207 -2.01 1.18 33.12
N ALA A 208 -2.83 0.29 33.68
CA ALA A 208 -2.51 -1.14 33.83
C ALA A 208 -2.33 -1.85 32.47
N PHE A 209 -3.04 -1.39 31.45
CA PHE A 209 -2.89 -1.86 30.08
C PHE A 209 -1.94 -0.99 29.25
N GLY A 210 -1.20 -0.04 29.85
CA GLY A 210 -0.20 0.77 29.17
C GLY A 210 -0.75 1.87 28.26
N MET A 211 -2.03 2.26 28.41
CA MET A 211 -2.60 3.39 27.69
C MET A 211 -1.98 4.71 28.18
N THR A 212 -1.65 5.59 27.23
CA THR A 212 -1.05 6.90 27.51
C THR A 212 -2.10 8.01 27.40
N LYS A 213 -1.76 9.19 27.94
CA LYS A 213 -2.65 10.36 27.83
C LYS A 213 -2.87 10.77 26.38
N GLU A 214 -1.86 10.57 25.52
CA GLU A 214 -1.98 10.90 24.11
C GLU A 214 -2.80 9.87 23.32
N ASP A 215 -2.85 8.60 23.75
CA ASP A 215 -3.82 7.64 23.18
C ASP A 215 -5.25 8.15 23.40
N VAL A 216 -5.55 8.69 24.58
CA VAL A 216 -6.86 9.27 24.87
C VAL A 216 -7.09 10.56 24.07
N GLU A 217 -6.19 11.54 24.17
CA GLU A 217 -6.39 12.88 23.60
C GLU A 217 -6.22 12.95 22.08
N VAL A 218 -5.23 12.24 21.53
CA VAL A 218 -4.82 12.34 20.12
C VAL A 218 -5.49 11.27 19.27
N VAL A 219 -5.69 10.05 19.80
CA VAL A 219 -6.22 8.92 19.03
C VAL A 219 -7.71 8.71 19.30
N LEU A 220 -8.10 8.47 20.55
CA LEU A 220 -9.46 8.12 20.93
C LEU A 220 -10.42 9.30 20.88
N THR A 221 -10.02 10.50 21.31
CA THR A 221 -10.93 11.65 21.34
C THR A 221 -11.52 11.97 19.96
N PRO A 222 -10.73 12.09 18.86
CA PRO A 222 -11.30 12.24 17.52
C PRO A 222 -12.15 11.05 17.07
N LEU A 223 -11.73 9.84 17.43
CA LEU A 223 -12.41 8.59 17.08
C LEU A 223 -13.79 8.50 17.73
N ILE A 224 -13.88 8.77 19.02
CA ILE A 224 -15.11 8.81 19.83
C ILE A 224 -16.02 9.93 19.34
N ALA A 225 -15.49 11.11 19.07
CA ALA A 225 -16.31 12.26 18.69
C ALA A 225 -16.88 12.17 17.27
N THR A 226 -16.21 11.49 16.34
CA THR A 226 -16.55 11.55 14.90
C THR A 226 -16.76 10.19 14.23
N GLY A 227 -16.35 9.10 14.88
CA GLY A 227 -16.27 7.77 14.27
C GLY A 227 -15.23 7.68 13.16
N LYS A 228 -14.27 8.61 13.11
CA LYS A 228 -13.19 8.66 12.10
C LYS A 228 -11.83 8.60 12.78
N LEU A 229 -10.89 7.92 12.12
CA LEU A 229 -9.52 7.80 12.60
C LEU A 229 -8.82 9.17 12.66
N ALA A 230 -8.02 9.37 13.71
CA ALA A 230 -7.24 10.59 13.90
C ALA A 230 -6.22 10.79 12.77
N VAL A 231 -6.15 12.01 12.23
CA VAL A 231 -5.20 12.41 11.18
C VAL A 231 -4.07 13.22 11.79
N GLY A 232 -2.84 12.93 11.37
CA GLY A 232 -1.61 13.60 11.76
C GLY A 232 -0.75 14.00 10.58
N SER A 233 0.48 14.45 10.87
CA SER A 233 1.48 14.78 9.85
C SER A 233 2.90 14.61 10.40
N MET A 234 3.90 14.76 9.53
CA MET A 234 5.29 14.31 9.71
C MET A 234 5.41 12.78 9.80
N GLY A 235 6.64 12.27 9.88
CA GLY A 235 6.88 10.83 10.06
C GLY A 235 6.78 10.44 11.53
N ASP A 236 6.81 9.15 11.80
CA ASP A 236 7.15 8.68 13.13
C ASP A 236 8.62 8.94 13.37
N ASP A 237 8.92 9.75 14.38
CA ASP A 237 10.30 10.06 14.75
C ASP A 237 10.64 9.70 16.18
N THR A 238 9.80 8.87 16.80
CA THR A 238 10.18 8.05 17.95
C THR A 238 10.92 6.79 17.47
N SER A 239 11.50 6.01 18.39
CA SER A 239 12.16 4.76 18.03
C SER A 239 11.25 3.89 17.16
N PRO A 240 11.69 3.45 15.97
CA PRO A 240 10.92 2.52 15.17
C PRO A 240 10.63 1.24 15.97
N ALA A 241 9.37 0.82 15.99
CA ALA A 241 8.89 -0.43 16.61
C ALA A 241 9.29 -0.64 18.07
N ALA A 242 9.27 0.42 18.89
CA ALA A 242 9.56 0.35 20.34
C ALA A 242 10.98 -0.11 20.74
N LEU A 243 11.80 -0.55 19.79
CA LEU A 243 13.00 -1.35 20.05
C LEU A 243 14.18 -0.59 20.67
N LEU A 244 14.21 0.74 20.60
CA LEU A 244 15.23 1.60 21.23
C LEU A 244 14.66 2.48 22.34
N ASP A 245 13.38 2.31 22.67
CA ASP A 245 12.72 3.20 23.62
C ASP A 245 13.11 2.87 25.06
N ALA A 246 13.50 3.90 25.81
CA ALA A 246 13.82 3.75 27.23
C ALA A 246 12.56 3.61 28.10
N HIS A 247 11.39 4.02 27.61
CA HIS A 247 10.14 3.86 28.34
C HIS A 247 9.47 2.53 27.96
N PRO A 248 8.78 1.86 28.90
CA PRO A 248 8.05 0.62 28.64
C PRO A 248 7.12 0.73 27.42
N ARG A 249 7.03 -0.37 26.67
CA ARG A 249 6.24 -0.50 25.46
C ARG A 249 5.41 -1.77 25.52
N ARG A 250 4.26 -1.76 24.84
CA ARG A 250 3.47 -2.99 24.70
C ARG A 250 4.13 -3.89 23.67
N LEU A 251 3.95 -5.20 23.81
CA LEU A 251 4.37 -6.16 22.79
C LEU A 251 3.77 -5.82 21.41
N ASP A 252 2.53 -5.30 21.38
CA ASP A 252 1.85 -4.83 20.19
C ASP A 252 2.66 -3.80 19.36
N ASP A 253 3.47 -2.95 20.02
CA ASP A 253 4.26 -1.89 19.37
C ASP A 253 5.43 -2.42 18.54
N HIS A 254 5.84 -3.68 18.78
CA HIS A 254 6.89 -4.38 18.05
C HIS A 254 6.38 -5.01 16.75
N PHE A 255 5.06 -5.04 16.52
CA PHE A 255 4.46 -5.57 15.29
C PHE A 255 4.05 -4.44 14.36
N LYS A 256 4.30 -4.63 13.06
CA LYS A 256 3.83 -3.78 11.98
C LYS A 256 2.82 -4.52 11.11
N LEU A 257 1.79 -3.81 10.66
CA LEU A 257 0.85 -4.32 9.68
C LEU A 257 1.53 -4.38 8.31
N ARG A 258 1.41 -5.52 7.63
CA ARG A 258 1.90 -5.67 6.25
C ARG A 258 0.98 -4.95 5.27
N PHE A 259 1.53 -4.66 4.09
CA PHE A 259 0.82 -4.03 2.98
C PHE A 259 1.34 -4.57 1.65
N ALA A 260 0.48 -4.53 0.64
CA ALA A 260 0.79 -4.96 -0.70
C ALA A 260 1.47 -3.84 -1.50
N GLN A 261 2.42 -4.23 -2.34
CA GLN A 261 3.07 -3.35 -3.31
C GLN A 261 3.54 -4.19 -4.51
N GLU A 262 3.27 -3.70 -5.72
CA GLU A 262 3.63 -4.32 -7.01
C GLU A 262 3.01 -5.69 -7.33
N THR A 263 3.31 -6.73 -6.55
CA THR A 263 2.86 -8.12 -6.82
C THR A 263 1.36 -8.30 -6.67
N SER A 264 0.76 -7.56 -5.75
CA SER A 264 -0.68 -7.40 -5.63
C SER A 264 -1.01 -5.94 -5.26
N PRO A 265 -2.23 -5.47 -5.59
CA PRO A 265 -2.65 -4.11 -5.26
C PRO A 265 -3.39 -4.03 -3.91
N PRO A 266 -3.24 -2.93 -3.16
CA PRO A 266 -4.22 -2.60 -2.13
C PRO A 266 -5.58 -2.25 -2.75
N ILE A 267 -6.66 -2.48 -2.01
CA ILE A 267 -8.03 -2.15 -2.42
C ILE A 267 -8.50 -0.88 -1.72
N ASP A 268 -9.38 -0.10 -2.37
CA ASP A 268 -9.93 1.11 -1.79
C ASP A 268 -11.07 0.81 -0.80
N PRO A 269 -10.87 0.99 0.53
CA PRO A 269 -11.86 0.60 1.52
C PRO A 269 -13.09 1.52 1.54
N ILE A 270 -13.10 2.61 0.76
CA ILE A 270 -14.19 3.57 0.71
C ILE A 270 -14.92 3.48 -0.63
N ARG A 271 -14.19 3.54 -1.75
CA ARG A 271 -14.78 3.58 -3.10
C ARG A 271 -15.16 2.19 -3.60
N ASP A 272 -14.45 1.17 -3.15
CA ASP A 272 -14.72 -0.23 -3.44
C ASP A 272 -15.35 -0.95 -2.22
N ALA A 273 -16.00 -0.20 -1.30
CA ALA A 273 -16.58 -0.77 -0.08
C ALA A 273 -17.56 -1.94 -0.32
N TRP A 274 -18.16 -2.01 -1.51
CA TRP A 274 -19.11 -3.06 -1.91
C TRP A 274 -18.49 -4.47 -2.00
N VAL A 275 -17.17 -4.59 -2.22
CA VAL A 275 -16.49 -5.89 -2.29
C VAL A 275 -16.13 -6.47 -0.91
N PHE A 276 -16.15 -5.65 0.15
CA PHE A 276 -15.72 -6.07 1.48
C PHE A 276 -16.79 -6.90 2.19
N GLU A 277 -16.35 -7.99 2.83
CA GLU A 277 -17.17 -8.82 3.71
C GLU A 277 -16.60 -8.75 5.13
N THR A 278 -17.34 -8.14 6.05
CA THR A 278 -16.89 -7.91 7.43
C THR A 278 -17.45 -8.89 8.45
N SER A 279 -18.39 -9.74 8.03
CA SER A 279 -19.08 -10.68 8.90
C SER A 279 -18.15 -11.74 9.49
N VAL A 280 -18.62 -12.35 10.56
CA VAL A 280 -17.95 -13.47 11.22
C VAL A 280 -18.97 -14.50 11.67
N ALA A 281 -18.61 -15.77 11.51
CA ALA A 281 -19.27 -16.89 12.14
C ALA A 281 -18.36 -17.46 13.24
N LEU A 282 -18.86 -17.47 14.46
CA LEU A 282 -18.17 -17.94 15.67
C LEU A 282 -18.79 -19.26 16.11
N GLY A 283 -18.06 -20.36 16.10
CA GLY A 283 -18.63 -21.65 16.53
C GLY A 283 -18.14 -22.84 15.75
N ASP A 284 -18.98 -23.87 15.72
CA ASP A 284 -18.77 -25.06 14.89
C ASP A 284 -19.04 -24.73 13.42
N ARG A 285 -17.96 -24.66 12.64
CA ARG A 285 -17.94 -24.52 11.18
C ARG A 285 -17.63 -25.85 10.49
N SER A 286 -17.78 -26.96 11.21
CA SER A 286 -17.77 -28.28 10.59
C SER A 286 -18.91 -28.37 9.59
N GLY A 287 -18.73 -29.19 8.56
CA GLY A 287 -19.85 -29.60 7.73
C GLY A 287 -19.65 -29.47 6.24
N LEU A 288 -18.46 -29.05 5.79
CA LEU A 288 -18.12 -29.09 4.36
C LEU A 288 -18.36 -30.49 3.77
N TRP A 289 -18.11 -31.55 4.54
CA TRP A 289 -18.31 -32.94 4.12
C TRP A 289 -19.26 -33.74 5.01
N ASN A 290 -19.62 -33.28 6.22
CA ASN A 290 -20.58 -33.93 7.14
C ASN A 290 -21.72 -32.98 7.49
N GLN A 291 -22.68 -33.45 8.29
CA GLN A 291 -23.56 -32.53 9.00
C GLN A 291 -22.80 -31.86 10.16
N ALA A 292 -22.89 -30.53 10.26
CA ALA A 292 -22.39 -29.79 11.41
C ALA A 292 -23.10 -30.28 12.69
N THR A 293 -22.40 -30.29 13.83
CA THR A 293 -22.94 -30.89 15.07
C THR A 293 -23.17 -29.87 16.18
N GLY A 294 -22.57 -28.69 16.09
CA GLY A 294 -22.70 -27.61 17.07
C GLY A 294 -23.27 -26.31 16.48
N PRO A 295 -23.60 -25.34 17.34
CA PRO A 295 -24.07 -24.03 16.91
C PRO A 295 -22.92 -23.17 16.37
N HIS A 296 -23.27 -22.21 15.50
CA HIS A 296 -22.41 -21.09 15.15
C HIS A 296 -23.19 -19.77 15.18
N TYR A 297 -22.53 -18.73 15.69
CA TYR A 297 -23.09 -17.42 15.95
C TYR A 297 -22.60 -16.42 14.91
N VAL A 298 -23.52 -15.76 14.21
CA VAL A 298 -23.17 -14.86 13.10
C VAL A 298 -23.30 -13.40 13.54
N PHE A 299 -22.23 -12.62 13.34
CA PHE A 299 -22.22 -11.18 13.59
C PHE A 299 -21.83 -10.40 12.33
N PRO A 300 -22.33 -9.18 12.14
CA PRO A 300 -22.01 -8.35 10.96
C PRO A 300 -20.55 -7.85 10.94
N HIS A 301 -19.89 -7.83 12.10
CA HIS A 301 -18.52 -7.36 12.26
C HIS A 301 -17.72 -8.24 13.23
N ARG A 302 -16.43 -8.41 12.94
CA ARG A 302 -15.45 -9.05 13.86
C ARG A 302 -15.15 -8.24 15.11
N ILE A 303 -15.48 -6.96 15.13
CA ILE A 303 -15.32 -6.09 16.30
C ILE A 303 -16.66 -6.02 17.02
N LEU A 304 -16.78 -6.73 18.14
CA LEU A 304 -18.00 -6.89 18.91
C LEU A 304 -18.16 -5.74 19.90
N SER A 305 -19.38 -5.22 19.99
CA SER A 305 -19.81 -4.35 21.07
C SER A 305 -19.90 -5.09 22.40
N ALA A 306 -19.94 -4.33 23.49
CA ALA A 306 -20.19 -4.90 24.81
C ALA A 306 -21.52 -5.67 24.86
N GLY A 307 -22.57 -5.14 24.23
CA GLY A 307 -23.89 -5.80 24.15
C GLY A 307 -23.87 -7.11 23.37
N GLU A 308 -23.15 -7.17 22.24
CA GLU A 308 -22.99 -8.40 21.45
C GLU A 308 -22.19 -9.47 22.22
N LEU A 309 -21.11 -9.06 22.90
CA LEU A 309 -20.32 -9.98 23.72
C LEU A 309 -21.12 -10.53 24.91
N CYS A 310 -21.89 -9.68 25.59
CA CYS A 310 -22.71 -10.07 26.73
C CYS A 310 -23.78 -11.11 26.31
N TRP A 311 -24.44 -10.88 25.17
CA TRP A 311 -25.37 -11.84 24.60
C TRP A 311 -24.69 -13.17 24.25
N LEU A 312 -23.51 -13.12 23.64
CA LEU A 312 -22.76 -14.32 23.25
C LEU A 312 -22.36 -15.17 24.48
N ARG A 313 -21.96 -14.53 25.57
CA ARG A 313 -21.62 -15.19 26.84
C ARG A 313 -22.77 -15.99 27.45
N ALA A 314 -24.01 -15.60 27.17
CA ALA A 314 -25.19 -16.26 27.70
C ALA A 314 -25.60 -17.51 26.90
N GLN A 315 -24.95 -17.81 25.78
CA GLN A 315 -25.32 -18.92 24.92
C GLN A 315 -24.75 -20.25 25.41
N GLU A 316 -25.44 -21.35 25.06
CA GLU A 316 -24.96 -22.70 25.34
C GLU A 316 -23.67 -23.01 24.58
N ARG A 317 -22.80 -23.84 25.17
CA ARG A 317 -21.49 -24.22 24.59
C ARG A 317 -20.56 -23.02 24.32
N VAL A 318 -20.75 -21.90 24.99
CA VAL A 318 -19.80 -20.79 25.06
C VAL A 318 -19.07 -20.85 26.39
N ALA A 319 -17.74 -20.94 26.36
CA ALA A 319 -16.89 -20.94 27.55
C ALA A 319 -16.11 -19.63 27.63
N THR A 320 -15.86 -19.16 28.85
CA THR A 320 -14.91 -18.06 29.11
C THR A 320 -13.70 -18.61 29.84
N LEU A 321 -12.51 -18.23 29.40
CA LEU A 321 -11.23 -18.46 30.05
C LEU A 321 -10.71 -17.11 30.56
N ASP A 322 -10.52 -17.03 31.87
CA ASP A 322 -9.99 -15.84 32.53
C ASP A 322 -8.47 -15.82 32.45
N LEU A 323 -7.91 -14.75 31.89
CA LEU A 323 -6.50 -14.57 31.55
C LEU A 323 -5.84 -13.57 32.50
N VAL A 324 -5.96 -13.84 33.80
CA VAL A 324 -5.22 -13.13 34.85
C VAL A 324 -4.35 -14.09 35.64
N PHE A 325 -3.32 -13.58 36.31
CA PHE A 325 -2.43 -14.36 37.15
C PHE A 325 -1.97 -13.58 38.39
N PRO A 326 -1.55 -14.27 39.47
CA PRO A 326 -1.13 -13.60 40.69
C PRO A 326 0.18 -12.81 40.48
N VAL A 327 0.19 -11.54 40.89
CA VAL A 327 1.34 -10.63 40.72
C VAL A 327 2.56 -11.12 41.50
N GLU A 328 2.37 -11.79 42.63
CA GLU A 328 3.46 -12.34 43.45
C GLU A 328 4.31 -13.40 42.74
N GLU A 329 3.80 -14.02 41.68
CA GLU A 329 4.59 -14.97 40.89
C GLU A 329 5.62 -14.28 39.97
N GLY A 330 5.49 -12.96 39.77
CA GLY A 330 6.39 -12.12 38.99
C GLY A 330 6.54 -12.55 37.52
N ALA A 331 7.57 -12.02 36.85
CA ALA A 331 7.85 -12.32 35.44
C ALA A 331 8.06 -13.83 35.19
N ALA A 332 8.74 -14.53 36.11
CA ALA A 332 8.95 -15.98 36.01
C ALA A 332 7.63 -16.79 36.07
N GLY A 333 6.61 -16.27 36.77
CA GLY A 333 5.25 -16.83 36.80
C GLY A 333 4.48 -16.63 35.51
N LEU A 334 4.76 -15.56 34.78
CA LEU A 334 3.98 -15.16 33.62
C LEU A 334 4.03 -16.21 32.51
N GLU A 335 5.21 -16.71 32.13
CA GLU A 335 5.32 -17.78 31.11
C GLU A 335 4.57 -19.05 31.53
N ARG A 336 4.69 -19.46 32.79
CA ARG A 336 3.97 -20.64 33.30
C ARG A 336 2.45 -20.42 33.23
N ALA A 337 1.99 -19.21 33.52
CA ALA A 337 0.58 -18.85 33.46
C ALA A 337 0.08 -18.82 32.00
N VAL A 338 0.84 -18.29 31.05
CA VAL A 338 0.55 -18.35 29.61
C VAL A 338 0.47 -19.79 29.13
N ALA A 339 1.47 -20.63 29.44
CA ALA A 339 1.49 -22.04 29.05
C ALA A 339 0.29 -22.81 29.65
N ARG A 340 -0.05 -22.54 30.91
CA ARG A 340 -1.23 -23.10 31.57
C ARG A 340 -2.53 -22.66 30.87
N ALA A 341 -2.66 -21.38 30.55
CA ALA A 341 -3.83 -20.84 29.85
C ALA A 341 -4.00 -21.46 28.46
N VAL A 342 -2.91 -21.67 27.71
CA VAL A 342 -2.95 -22.35 26.40
C VAL A 342 -3.41 -23.80 26.55
N LYS A 343 -2.90 -24.52 27.56
CA LYS A 343 -3.31 -25.90 27.84
C LYS A 343 -4.78 -25.98 28.23
N GLU A 344 -5.23 -25.14 29.16
CA GLU A 344 -6.62 -25.09 29.61
C GLU A 344 -7.56 -24.67 28.47
N GLY A 345 -7.17 -23.67 27.69
CA GLY A 345 -7.90 -23.22 26.51
C GLY A 345 -8.07 -24.33 25.47
N LEU A 346 -7.03 -25.15 25.25
CA LEU A 346 -7.12 -26.29 24.33
C LEU A 346 -8.10 -27.37 24.82
N GLU A 347 -8.15 -27.65 26.12
CA GLU A 347 -9.13 -28.59 26.67
C GLU A 347 -10.55 -28.03 26.59
N LYS A 348 -10.76 -26.76 26.98
CA LYS A 348 -12.07 -26.09 26.85
C LYS A 348 -12.54 -26.05 25.39
N ALA A 349 -11.63 -25.83 24.44
CA ALA A 349 -11.92 -25.80 23.02
C ALA A 349 -12.48 -27.13 22.46
N LYS A 350 -12.27 -28.27 23.15
CA LYS A 350 -12.89 -29.55 22.79
C LYS A 350 -14.37 -29.64 23.20
N GLU A 351 -14.76 -28.88 24.23
CA GLU A 351 -16.08 -28.97 24.85
C GLU A 351 -16.99 -27.78 24.43
N SER A 352 -16.40 -26.63 24.11
CA SER A 352 -17.10 -25.41 23.72
C SER A 352 -17.10 -25.19 22.20
N ALA A 353 -18.20 -24.66 21.66
CA ALA A 353 -18.25 -24.13 20.29
C ALA A 353 -17.56 -22.76 20.19
N VAL A 354 -17.61 -21.94 21.25
CA VAL A 354 -16.90 -20.66 21.30
C VAL A 354 -16.13 -20.55 22.60
N LEU A 355 -14.86 -20.13 22.50
CA LEU A 355 -14.01 -19.82 23.63
C LEU A 355 -13.71 -18.33 23.67
N ILE A 356 -14.19 -17.66 24.72
CA ILE A 356 -13.92 -16.26 25.01
C ILE A 356 -12.71 -16.20 25.93
N LEU A 357 -11.66 -15.51 25.48
CA LEU A 357 -10.48 -15.20 26.26
C LEU A 357 -10.66 -13.81 26.85
N ALA A 358 -10.63 -13.67 28.19
CA ALA A 358 -10.96 -12.41 28.85
C ALA A 358 -9.93 -12.02 29.91
N ASP A 359 -9.65 -10.73 30.06
CA ASP A 359 -8.71 -10.17 31.06
C ASP A 359 -9.40 -9.18 32.04
N ARG A 360 -10.73 -9.25 32.13
CA ARG A 360 -11.56 -8.28 32.89
C ARG A 360 -11.48 -8.42 34.41
N THR A 361 -11.01 -9.54 34.94
CA THR A 361 -10.98 -9.74 36.40
C THR A 361 -9.72 -9.18 37.06
N ILE A 362 -8.93 -8.38 36.33
CA ILE A 362 -7.75 -7.66 36.81
C ILE A 362 -8.05 -6.85 38.09
N ASP A 363 -7.15 -6.95 39.06
CA ASP A 363 -7.20 -6.20 40.32
C ASP A 363 -5.78 -5.98 40.88
N ALA A 364 -5.66 -5.43 42.09
CA ALA A 364 -4.34 -5.14 42.66
C ALA A 364 -3.45 -6.38 42.86
N ALA A 365 -4.04 -7.57 43.07
CA ALA A 365 -3.33 -8.82 43.31
C ALA A 365 -3.17 -9.67 42.03
N ARG A 366 -3.98 -9.42 40.99
CA ARG A 366 -4.00 -10.22 39.75
C ARG A 366 -3.78 -9.35 38.53
N ALA A 367 -2.67 -9.57 37.82
CA ALA A 367 -2.36 -8.90 36.57
C ALA A 367 -2.94 -9.65 35.37
N ALA A 368 -3.23 -8.93 34.28
CA ALA A 368 -3.63 -9.54 33.01
C ALA A 368 -2.45 -10.29 32.37
N LEU A 369 -2.71 -11.41 31.70
CA LEU A 369 -1.73 -12.06 30.82
C LEU A 369 -1.59 -11.26 29.50
N PRO A 370 -0.42 -11.32 28.83
CA PRO A 370 -0.28 -10.78 27.47
C PRO A 370 -1.19 -11.51 26.48
N GLY A 371 -2.38 -10.96 26.24
CA GLY A 371 -3.44 -11.61 25.45
C GLY A 371 -3.01 -12.01 24.04
N LEU A 372 -2.11 -11.23 23.41
CA LEU A 372 -1.57 -11.53 22.08
C LEU A 372 -0.82 -12.87 22.03
N ARG A 373 -0.01 -13.16 23.05
CA ARG A 373 0.76 -14.41 23.20
C ARG A 373 -0.19 -15.61 23.37
N VAL A 374 -1.18 -15.47 24.25
CA VAL A 374 -2.18 -16.52 24.51
C VAL A 374 -2.99 -16.83 23.26
N VAL A 375 -3.49 -15.81 22.55
CA VAL A 375 -4.26 -16.00 21.31
C VAL A 375 -3.44 -16.75 20.25
N SER A 376 -2.21 -16.34 19.99
CA SER A 376 -1.41 -16.93 18.92
C SER A 376 -1.03 -18.40 19.23
N ARG A 377 -0.54 -18.67 20.44
CA ARG A 377 -0.19 -20.03 20.88
C ARG A 377 -1.40 -20.95 20.91
N LEU A 378 -2.54 -20.47 21.42
CA LEU A 378 -3.77 -21.26 21.46
C LEU A 378 -4.32 -21.52 20.05
N HIS A 379 -4.31 -20.52 19.17
CA HIS A 379 -4.70 -20.68 17.78
C HIS A 379 -3.89 -21.79 17.09
N ASP A 380 -2.55 -21.73 17.20
CA ASP A 380 -1.66 -22.72 16.61
C ASP A 380 -1.86 -24.12 17.23
N ALA A 381 -2.01 -24.21 18.55
CA ALA A 381 -2.31 -25.48 19.23
C ALA A 381 -3.62 -26.11 18.74
N ILE A 382 -4.67 -25.31 18.57
CA ILE A 382 -5.98 -25.74 18.05
C ILE A 382 -5.87 -26.18 16.58
N VAL A 383 -5.11 -25.48 15.75
CA VAL A 383 -4.84 -25.87 14.34
C VAL A 383 -4.10 -27.22 14.29
N LYS A 384 -3.03 -27.38 15.08
CA LYS A 384 -2.26 -28.62 15.19
C LYS A 384 -3.11 -29.78 15.74
N ALA A 385 -4.05 -29.51 16.64
CA ALA A 385 -5.02 -30.48 17.11
C ALA A 385 -6.11 -30.84 16.07
N GLY A 386 -6.28 -30.02 15.03
CA GLY A 386 -7.30 -30.22 14.00
C GLY A 386 -8.69 -29.77 14.42
N LEU A 387 -8.78 -28.92 15.45
CA LEU A 387 -10.02 -28.49 16.08
C LEU A 387 -10.48 -27.10 15.61
N ARG A 388 -9.67 -26.38 14.82
CA ARG A 388 -9.92 -24.96 14.51
C ARG A 388 -11.25 -24.68 13.81
N HIS A 389 -11.75 -25.63 13.03
CA HIS A 389 -13.06 -25.54 12.38
C HIS A 389 -14.23 -25.78 13.36
N GLN A 390 -14.00 -26.36 14.53
CA GLN A 390 -15.04 -26.68 15.53
C GLN A 390 -15.21 -25.60 16.61
N VAL A 391 -14.25 -24.69 16.73
CA VAL A 391 -14.22 -23.67 17.80
C VAL A 391 -13.97 -22.27 17.24
N GLY A 392 -14.78 -21.30 17.69
CA GLY A 392 -14.55 -19.86 17.52
C GLY A 392 -13.74 -19.28 18.67
N LEU A 393 -12.76 -18.41 18.39
CA LEU A 393 -11.95 -17.71 19.39
C LEU A 393 -12.33 -16.23 19.46
N VAL A 394 -12.71 -15.74 20.63
CA VAL A 394 -13.06 -14.34 20.87
C VAL A 394 -12.10 -13.73 21.88
N ALA A 395 -11.46 -12.63 21.52
CA ALA A 395 -10.57 -11.87 22.40
C ALA A 395 -11.33 -10.70 23.05
N ASP A 396 -11.69 -10.82 24.33
CA ASP A 396 -12.27 -9.74 25.15
C ASP A 396 -11.19 -9.12 26.03
N PHE A 397 -10.39 -8.23 25.44
CA PHE A 397 -9.16 -7.71 26.04
C PHE A 397 -9.18 -6.21 26.29
N GLY A 398 -8.30 -5.77 27.22
CA GLY A 398 -8.02 -4.38 27.56
C GLY A 398 -7.30 -3.62 26.44
N VAL A 399 -7.85 -3.67 25.23
CA VAL A 399 -7.36 -3.01 24.01
C VAL A 399 -8.32 -1.91 23.58
N TRP A 400 -7.83 -0.96 22.76
CA TRP A 400 -8.58 0.26 22.45
C TRP A 400 -8.45 0.79 21.03
N ASP A 401 -7.44 0.39 20.24
CA ASP A 401 -7.24 0.96 18.90
C ASP A 401 -7.40 -0.08 17.79
N VAL A 402 -7.24 0.40 16.55
CA VAL A 402 -7.36 -0.41 15.35
C VAL A 402 -6.20 -1.41 15.22
N HIS A 403 -4.99 -1.02 15.61
CA HIS A 403 -3.80 -1.86 15.49
C HIS A 403 -3.94 -3.11 16.36
N HIS A 404 -4.29 -2.94 17.64
CA HIS A 404 -4.53 -4.05 18.57
C HIS A 404 -5.58 -5.03 18.03
N CYS A 405 -6.70 -4.50 17.53
CA CYS A 405 -7.76 -5.33 16.97
C CYS A 405 -7.30 -6.10 15.72
N ALA A 406 -6.60 -5.42 14.80
CA ALA A 406 -6.09 -6.04 13.58
C ALA A 406 -5.05 -7.12 13.89
N LEU A 407 -4.12 -6.89 14.83
CA LEU A 407 -3.13 -7.86 15.27
C LEU A 407 -3.78 -9.14 15.83
N LEU A 408 -4.74 -8.99 16.74
CA LEU A 408 -5.42 -10.14 17.36
C LEU A 408 -6.13 -11.01 16.32
N VAL A 409 -6.79 -10.39 15.34
CA VAL A 409 -7.45 -11.13 14.25
C VAL A 409 -6.41 -11.80 13.33
N ALA A 410 -5.37 -11.07 12.93
CA ALA A 410 -4.30 -11.59 12.07
C ALA A 410 -3.56 -12.78 12.70
N LEU A 411 -3.50 -12.84 14.03
CA LEU A 411 -2.83 -13.90 14.80
C LEU A 411 -3.76 -15.02 15.28
N GLY A 412 -5.07 -14.94 15.00
CA GLY A 412 -5.96 -16.10 15.07
C GLY A 412 -7.28 -15.92 15.81
N ALA A 413 -7.56 -14.77 16.41
CA ALA A 413 -8.89 -14.48 16.96
C ALA A 413 -9.92 -14.33 15.83
N ASP A 414 -11.07 -14.98 15.96
CA ASP A 414 -12.17 -14.78 15.00
C ASP A 414 -12.84 -13.41 15.20
N ALA A 415 -12.97 -12.98 16.46
CA ALA A 415 -13.55 -11.69 16.82
C ALA A 415 -12.85 -11.06 18.04
N VAL A 416 -12.98 -9.74 18.17
CA VAL A 416 -12.37 -8.93 19.24
C VAL A 416 -13.44 -8.05 19.89
N SER A 417 -13.48 -8.00 21.21
CA SER A 417 -14.19 -6.99 21.98
C SER A 417 -13.17 -6.06 22.65
N PRO A 418 -12.99 -4.82 22.14
CA PRO A 418 -12.01 -3.87 22.67
C PRO A 418 -12.56 -3.13 23.90
N TRP A 419 -12.66 -3.84 25.03
CA TRP A 419 -13.50 -3.36 26.14
C TRP A 419 -12.93 -2.12 26.83
N LEU A 420 -11.61 -1.93 26.87
CA LEU A 420 -11.02 -0.74 27.50
C LEU A 420 -11.27 0.52 26.66
N GLY A 421 -11.23 0.40 25.33
CA GLY A 421 -11.63 1.47 24.41
C GLY A 421 -13.11 1.81 24.53
N ALA A 422 -13.98 0.79 24.57
CA ALA A 422 -15.43 0.98 24.78
C ALA A 422 -15.74 1.63 26.13
N LEU A 423 -15.08 1.17 27.21
CA LEU A 423 -15.23 1.75 28.55
C LEU A 423 -14.75 3.21 28.61
N THR A 424 -13.67 3.54 27.90
CA THR A 424 -13.18 4.92 27.77
C THR A 424 -14.15 5.80 26.99
N ALA A 425 -14.81 5.26 25.96
CA ALA A 425 -15.85 5.96 25.19
C ALA A 425 -17.15 6.17 25.98
N GLY A 426 -17.45 5.29 26.94
CA GLY A 426 -18.66 5.35 27.75
C GLY A 426 -19.92 5.32 26.89
N LYS A 427 -20.73 6.39 26.96
CA LYS A 427 -21.99 6.49 26.19
C LYS A 427 -21.78 6.57 24.67
N GLU A 428 -20.58 6.92 24.23
CA GLU A 428 -20.23 7.08 22.80
C GLU A 428 -19.61 5.80 22.21
N GLU A 429 -19.79 4.64 22.85
CA GLU A 429 -19.28 3.34 22.37
C GLU A 429 -19.64 3.08 20.90
N ALA A 430 -20.88 3.35 20.50
CA ALA A 430 -21.33 3.10 19.12
C ALA A 430 -20.51 3.90 18.09
N THR A 431 -20.21 5.16 18.39
CA THR A 431 -19.39 6.04 17.53
C THR A 431 -17.94 5.56 17.48
N TYR A 432 -17.39 5.18 18.63
CA TYR A 432 -16.07 4.57 18.74
C TYR A 432 -15.95 3.28 17.91
N LEU A 433 -16.89 2.34 18.08
CA LEU A 433 -16.90 1.07 17.36
C LEU A 433 -17.05 1.25 15.86
N LYS A 434 -17.85 2.23 15.41
CA LYS A 434 -17.92 2.58 13.99
C LYS A 434 -16.54 2.94 13.43
N GLY A 435 -15.76 3.72 14.19
CA GLY A 435 -14.41 4.10 13.82
C GLY A 435 -13.43 2.93 13.81
N VAL A 436 -13.46 2.08 14.84
CA VAL A 436 -12.59 0.88 14.91
C VAL A 436 -12.93 -0.12 13.80
N ARG A 437 -14.22 -0.39 13.55
CA ARG A 437 -14.69 -1.27 12.47
C ARG A 437 -14.23 -0.77 11.10
N THR A 438 -14.34 0.54 10.84
CA THR A 438 -13.83 1.15 9.61
C THR A 438 -12.32 1.00 9.51
N GLY A 439 -11.59 1.25 10.62
CA GLY A 439 -10.15 1.08 10.65
C GLY A 439 -9.67 -0.36 10.41
N PHE A 440 -10.42 -1.36 10.90
CA PHE A 440 -10.12 -2.76 10.63
C PHE A 440 -10.26 -3.10 9.14
N VAL A 441 -11.30 -2.61 8.47
CA VAL A 441 -11.46 -2.74 7.01
C VAL A 441 -10.29 -2.09 6.26
N GLU A 442 -9.85 -0.92 6.70
CA GLU A 442 -8.66 -0.29 6.12
C GLU A 442 -7.37 -1.08 6.35
N ALA A 443 -7.24 -1.80 7.47
CA ALA A 443 -6.08 -2.65 7.72
C ALA A 443 -6.05 -3.85 6.78
N MET A 444 -7.19 -4.48 6.53
CA MET A 444 -7.33 -5.55 5.53
C MET A 444 -7.01 -5.05 4.11
N SER A 445 -7.53 -3.85 3.77
CA SER A 445 -7.41 -3.30 2.43
C SER A 445 -5.96 -2.98 2.02
N MET A 446 -5.06 -2.75 2.99
CA MET A 446 -3.63 -2.52 2.72
C MET A 446 -2.96 -3.71 2.05
N MET A 447 -3.38 -4.94 2.36
CA MET A 447 -2.92 -6.18 1.70
C MET A 447 -3.78 -6.58 0.50
N GLY A 448 -4.81 -5.79 0.18
CA GLY A 448 -5.79 -6.12 -0.85
C GLY A 448 -6.78 -7.20 -0.45
N VAL A 449 -6.90 -7.52 0.85
CA VAL A 449 -7.81 -8.55 1.37
C VAL A 449 -9.19 -7.94 1.62
N THR A 450 -10.23 -8.57 1.07
CA THR A 450 -11.62 -8.09 1.11
C THR A 450 -12.56 -8.97 1.94
N PRO A 451 -12.42 -10.31 2.00
CA PRO A 451 -13.12 -11.13 2.99
C PRO A 451 -12.38 -11.10 4.32
N ALA A 452 -13.06 -10.75 5.40
CA ALA A 452 -12.45 -10.74 6.73
C ALA A 452 -12.07 -12.15 7.22
N SER A 453 -12.68 -13.21 6.67
CA SER A 453 -12.28 -14.61 6.88
C SER A 453 -10.87 -14.90 6.38
N ALA A 454 -10.49 -14.32 5.25
CA ALA A 454 -9.15 -14.48 4.67
C ALA A 454 -8.06 -13.73 5.46
N TYR A 455 -8.42 -12.72 6.25
CA TYR A 455 -7.48 -12.00 7.11
C TYR A 455 -7.20 -12.74 8.44
N CYS A 456 -8.17 -13.50 8.96
CA CYS A 456 -8.07 -14.19 10.24
C CYS A 456 -7.02 -15.31 10.22
N GLY A 457 -6.00 -15.20 11.08
CA GLY A 457 -4.90 -16.16 11.18
C GLY A 457 -3.94 -16.14 9.97
N ALA A 458 -4.05 -15.15 9.09
CA ALA A 458 -3.21 -15.04 7.90
C ALA A 458 -1.80 -14.51 8.19
N LYS A 459 -1.55 -14.03 9.42
CA LYS A 459 -0.23 -13.52 9.85
C LYS A 459 0.28 -12.40 8.94
N LEU A 460 -0.63 -11.52 8.50
CA LEU A 460 -0.34 -10.33 7.68
C LEU A 460 0.28 -9.20 8.51
N VAL A 461 1.27 -9.56 9.32
CA VAL A 461 1.99 -8.74 10.28
C VAL A 461 3.47 -9.13 10.26
N GLU A 462 4.33 -8.26 10.74
CA GLU A 462 5.77 -8.51 10.84
C GLU A 462 6.31 -7.96 12.16
N ALA A 463 7.17 -8.73 12.82
CA ALA A 463 7.82 -8.36 14.07
C ALA A 463 9.13 -7.61 13.80
N VAL A 464 9.48 -6.65 14.65
CA VAL A 464 10.70 -5.86 14.53
C VAL A 464 11.42 -5.77 15.87
N GLY A 465 12.69 -6.18 15.90
CA GLY A 465 13.58 -6.09 17.08
C GLY A 465 13.34 -7.14 18.15
N LEU A 466 12.47 -8.12 17.91
CA LEU A 466 12.20 -9.24 18.83
C LEU A 466 13.18 -10.39 18.57
N ASP A 467 13.51 -11.15 19.61
CA ASP A 467 14.30 -12.39 19.47
C ASP A 467 13.60 -13.37 18.49
N PRO A 468 14.26 -13.77 17.40
CA PRO A 468 13.69 -14.71 16.43
C PRO A 468 13.23 -16.04 17.07
N ALA A 469 13.91 -16.52 18.10
CA ALA A 469 13.51 -17.76 18.79
C ALA A 469 12.19 -17.56 19.57
N PHE A 470 12.01 -16.39 20.19
CA PHE A 470 10.75 -16.01 20.83
C PHE A 470 9.62 -15.87 19.80
N VAL A 471 9.87 -15.20 18.66
CA VAL A 471 8.88 -15.04 17.60
C VAL A 471 8.45 -16.40 17.03
N GLU A 472 9.39 -17.31 16.76
CA GLU A 472 9.06 -18.64 16.26
C GLU A 472 8.25 -19.47 17.28
N ALA A 473 8.55 -19.33 18.57
CA ALA A 473 7.84 -20.06 19.63
C ALA A 473 6.42 -19.53 19.90
N GLU A 474 6.24 -18.21 19.88
CA GLU A 474 4.99 -17.55 20.29
C GLU A 474 4.10 -17.19 19.09
N PHE A 475 4.71 -16.87 17.95
CA PHE A 475 4.06 -16.36 16.74
C PHE A 475 4.60 -17.06 15.48
N PRO A 476 4.54 -18.41 15.40
CA PRO A 476 5.21 -19.18 14.35
C PRO A 476 4.82 -18.68 12.95
N GLY A 477 5.78 -18.48 12.05
CA GLY A 477 5.53 -18.00 10.69
C GLY A 477 5.21 -16.51 10.55
N VAL A 478 5.33 -15.70 11.60
CA VAL A 478 5.42 -14.24 11.48
C VAL A 478 6.84 -13.86 11.06
N ALA A 479 6.98 -12.99 10.05
CA ALA A 479 8.28 -12.48 9.62
C ALA A 479 8.93 -11.66 10.75
N CYS A 480 10.25 -11.79 10.93
CA CYS A 480 11.00 -11.11 11.98
C CYS A 480 12.18 -10.31 11.40
N HIS A 481 12.20 -9.00 11.67
CA HIS A 481 13.22 -8.07 11.22
C HIS A 481 14.12 -7.66 12.38
N LEU A 482 15.41 -8.00 12.28
CA LEU A 482 16.38 -7.84 13.36
C LEU A 482 16.00 -8.66 14.61
N GLY A 483 16.99 -8.98 15.44
CA GLY A 483 16.80 -9.73 16.67
C GLY A 483 17.10 -8.90 17.90
N GLY A 484 16.79 -9.44 19.09
CA GLY A 484 17.41 -8.95 20.33
C GLY A 484 16.52 -9.00 21.57
N ILE A 485 15.32 -8.42 21.50
CA ILE A 485 14.46 -8.28 22.67
C ILE A 485 13.75 -9.61 22.93
N GLY A 486 14.15 -10.26 24.03
CA GLY A 486 13.59 -11.53 24.49
C GLY A 486 12.44 -11.39 25.50
N PRO A 487 11.85 -12.53 25.91
CA PRO A 487 10.68 -12.58 26.80
C PRO A 487 10.90 -11.92 28.16
N ASP A 488 12.09 -12.05 28.76
CA ASP A 488 12.36 -11.53 30.11
C ASP A 488 12.10 -10.02 30.23
N LEU A 489 12.54 -9.25 29.22
CA LEU A 489 12.31 -7.81 29.18
C LEU A 489 10.85 -7.47 28.87
N LEU A 490 10.24 -8.18 27.92
CA LEU A 490 8.85 -7.96 27.52
C LEU A 490 7.89 -8.21 28.69
N ASP A 491 8.14 -9.27 29.45
CA ASP A 491 7.35 -9.67 30.60
C ASP A 491 7.53 -8.68 31.77
N ALA A 492 8.75 -8.19 31.97
CA ALA A 492 9.02 -7.12 32.94
C ALA A 492 8.34 -5.79 32.57
N GLU A 493 8.37 -5.39 31.29
CA GLU A 493 7.69 -4.17 30.83
C GLU A 493 6.17 -4.30 30.95
N TRP A 494 5.61 -5.46 30.59
CA TRP A 494 4.19 -5.74 30.75
C TRP A 494 3.74 -5.61 32.21
N LEU A 495 4.49 -6.20 33.15
CA LEU A 495 4.19 -6.11 34.58
C LEU A 495 4.39 -4.69 35.13
N SER A 496 5.32 -3.92 34.58
CA SER A 496 5.57 -2.55 35.02
C SER A 496 4.35 -1.63 34.86
N PHE A 497 3.48 -1.90 33.88
CA PHE A 497 2.22 -1.15 33.71
C PHE A 497 1.26 -1.42 34.87
N HIS A 498 1.12 -2.69 35.27
CA HIS A 498 0.32 -3.08 36.43
C HIS A 498 0.86 -2.44 37.70
N GLU A 499 2.16 -2.57 37.96
CA GLU A 499 2.81 -1.95 39.12
C GLU A 499 2.57 -0.43 39.18
N GLN A 500 2.67 0.26 38.04
CA GLN A 500 2.41 1.70 37.96
C GLN A 500 0.94 2.04 38.23
N ALA A 501 -0.01 1.23 37.78
CA ALA A 501 -1.44 1.45 37.95
C ALA A 501 -1.90 1.33 39.41
N PHE A 502 -1.27 0.44 40.19
CA PHE A 502 -1.68 0.16 41.57
C PHE A 502 -0.85 0.88 42.64
N LYS A 503 0.08 1.78 42.24
CA LYS A 503 0.73 2.71 43.17
C LYS A 503 -0.30 3.65 43.83
N PRO A 504 -0.11 4.03 45.11
CA PRO A 504 -1.04 4.94 45.81
C PRO A 504 -1.26 6.27 45.08
N GLU A 505 -0.23 6.80 44.41
CA GLU A 505 -0.28 8.09 43.71
C GLU A 505 -0.82 7.99 42.26
N ALA A 506 -1.20 6.81 41.78
CA ALA A 506 -1.65 6.63 40.40
C ALA A 506 -3.03 7.30 40.19
N GLN A 507 -3.07 8.33 39.34
CA GLN A 507 -4.28 9.10 39.03
C GLN A 507 -4.82 8.89 37.60
N GLY A 508 -4.05 8.26 36.72
CA GLY A 508 -4.42 8.04 35.32
C GLY A 508 -3.23 8.04 34.36
N PRO A 509 -3.49 7.95 33.04
CA PRO A 509 -2.46 7.82 32.03
C PRO A 509 -1.60 9.09 31.90
N ARG A 510 -0.30 8.92 31.64
CA ARG A 510 0.69 10.01 31.55
C ARG A 510 0.93 10.46 30.10
N ASP A 511 1.32 11.72 29.91
CA ASP A 511 1.78 12.24 28.60
C ASP A 511 3.24 11.85 28.40
N VAL A 512 3.47 10.80 27.62
CA VAL A 512 4.82 10.26 27.35
C VAL A 512 5.47 10.86 26.10
N GLY A 513 4.79 11.74 25.35
CA GLY A 513 5.31 12.30 24.10
C GLY A 513 5.46 11.27 22.97
N GLU A 514 4.42 10.48 22.71
CA GLU A 514 4.33 9.52 21.60
C GLU A 514 4.18 10.20 20.23
N PHE A 515 3.31 11.22 20.14
CA PHE A 515 2.97 11.86 18.87
C PHE A 515 3.60 13.25 18.69
N ARG A 516 4.09 13.83 19.78
CA ARG A 516 4.72 15.15 19.83
C ARG A 516 5.76 15.18 20.94
N TYR A 517 6.84 15.91 20.70
CA TYR A 517 7.92 16.04 21.67
C TYR A 517 7.45 16.59 23.03
N ARG A 518 7.99 15.99 24.08
CA ARG A 518 7.90 16.42 25.48
C ARG A 518 9.29 16.40 26.11
N LYS A 519 9.56 17.35 27.00
CA LYS A 519 10.88 17.49 27.64
C LYS A 519 11.24 16.27 28.49
N GLU A 520 10.25 15.69 29.17
CA GLU A 520 10.39 14.52 30.04
C GLU A 520 9.77 13.26 29.42
N GLY A 521 9.57 13.25 28.09
CA GLY A 521 8.95 12.14 27.37
C GLY A 521 9.94 11.34 26.54
N ARG A 522 9.39 10.54 25.61
CA ARG A 522 10.13 9.73 24.66
C ARG A 522 11.02 10.60 23.76
N ALA A 523 12.18 10.06 23.40
CA ALA A 523 13.12 10.75 22.54
C ALA A 523 12.59 10.82 21.10
N HIS A 524 12.78 11.97 20.46
CA HIS A 524 12.44 12.19 19.06
C HIS A 524 13.68 12.57 18.27
N PHE A 525 13.89 11.97 17.09
CA PHE A 525 15.07 12.30 16.28
C PHE A 525 15.01 13.72 15.67
N ASN A 526 13.82 14.36 15.61
CA ASN A 526 13.69 15.79 15.26
C ASN A 526 13.34 16.66 16.49
N ALA A 527 14.04 16.46 17.61
CA ALA A 527 13.89 17.25 18.82
C ALA A 527 14.24 18.75 18.62
N PRO A 528 13.78 19.66 19.50
CA PRO A 528 13.96 21.11 19.31
C PRO A 528 15.41 21.61 19.21
N ASP A 529 16.36 20.95 19.87
CA ASP A 529 17.79 21.19 19.75
C ASP A 529 18.32 20.84 18.34
N VAL A 530 17.92 19.71 17.76
CA VAL A 530 18.22 19.33 16.37
C VAL A 530 17.64 20.35 15.38
N VAL A 531 16.39 20.78 15.58
CA VAL A 531 15.74 21.79 14.74
C VAL A 531 16.48 23.14 14.81
N ARG A 532 16.87 23.57 16.01
CA ARG A 532 17.58 24.85 16.20
C ARG A 532 18.98 24.81 15.59
N SER A 533 19.71 23.70 15.73
CA SER A 533 21.07 23.54 15.21
C SER A 533 21.07 23.42 13.68
N ILE A 534 20.14 22.69 13.06
CA ILE A 534 20.05 22.64 11.59
C ILE A 534 19.64 23.99 10.97
N HIS A 535 18.79 24.78 11.64
CA HIS A 535 18.48 26.15 11.22
C HIS A 535 19.72 27.05 11.20
N LEU A 536 20.63 26.88 12.15
CA LEU A 536 21.91 27.59 12.19
C LEU A 536 22.87 27.05 11.12
N ALA A 537 23.06 25.73 11.04
CA ALA A 537 23.96 25.05 10.10
C ALA A 537 23.62 25.32 8.62
N SER A 538 22.33 25.49 8.31
CA SER A 538 21.84 25.85 6.97
C SER A 538 21.86 27.36 6.68
N GLY A 539 22.18 28.20 7.67
CA GLY A 539 22.09 29.66 7.58
C GLY A 539 20.67 30.17 7.35
N TYR A 540 19.65 29.42 7.80
CA TYR A 540 18.25 29.88 7.81
C TYR A 540 18.02 30.88 8.94
N SER A 541 18.60 30.61 10.11
CA SER A 541 18.55 31.54 11.24
C SER A 541 19.70 32.54 11.18
N ASP A 542 19.37 33.83 11.13
CA ASP A 542 20.35 34.93 11.18
C ASP A 542 20.72 35.34 12.63
N LYS A 543 20.18 34.65 13.64
CA LYS A 543 20.52 34.94 15.04
C LYS A 543 21.97 34.54 15.30
N LYS A 544 22.86 35.53 15.45
CA LYS A 544 24.22 35.33 15.96
C LYS A 544 24.14 34.68 17.34
N LYS A 545 24.48 33.39 17.40
CA LYS A 545 24.84 32.68 18.63
C LYS A 545 26.37 32.62 18.69
N ASP A 546 26.89 31.70 19.50
CA ASP A 546 28.33 31.43 19.65
C ASP A 546 29.01 31.01 18.32
N LEU A 547 28.25 30.52 17.32
CA LEU A 547 28.75 30.10 16.01
C LEU A 547 28.14 30.92 14.85
N PRO A 548 28.92 31.25 13.78
CA PRO A 548 28.41 31.97 12.63
C PRO A 548 27.36 31.17 11.84
N PRO A 549 26.20 31.75 11.46
CA PRO A 549 25.20 31.05 10.65
C PRO A 549 25.74 30.51 9.33
N GLY A 550 25.45 29.25 9.04
CA GLY A 550 25.84 28.57 7.81
C GLY A 550 27.31 28.13 7.74
N SER A 551 28.10 28.35 8.79
CA SER A 551 29.51 27.99 8.82
C SER A 551 29.74 26.47 8.98
N PRO A 552 30.93 25.96 8.65
CA PRO A 552 31.31 24.57 8.92
C PRO A 552 31.15 24.21 10.40
N GLU A 553 31.56 25.09 11.32
CA GLU A 553 31.50 24.84 12.77
C GLU A 553 30.05 24.72 13.26
N ALA A 554 29.13 25.53 12.71
CA ALA A 554 27.70 25.40 13.00
C ALA A 554 27.12 24.07 12.51
N TYR A 555 27.65 23.51 11.41
CA TYR A 555 27.24 22.19 10.92
C TYR A 555 27.85 21.06 11.74
N GLU A 556 29.12 21.16 12.13
CA GLU A 556 29.79 20.19 13.00
C GLU A 556 29.04 20.03 14.33
N GLU A 557 28.62 21.15 14.94
CA GLU A 557 27.81 21.10 16.17
C GLU A 557 26.45 20.43 15.94
N PHE A 558 25.76 20.75 14.83
CA PHE A 558 24.52 20.06 14.45
C PHE A 558 24.74 18.55 14.28
N SER A 559 25.79 18.15 13.56
CA SER A 559 26.07 16.75 13.28
C SER A 559 26.47 15.99 14.55
N ARG A 560 27.20 16.64 15.45
CA ARG A 560 27.55 16.11 16.77
C ARG A 560 26.30 15.87 17.63
N ILE A 561 25.38 16.84 17.69
CA ILE A 561 24.09 16.66 18.39
C ILE A 561 23.32 15.45 17.84
N VAL A 562 23.34 15.23 16.52
CA VAL A 562 22.68 14.08 15.89
C VAL A 562 23.42 12.76 16.15
N SER A 563 24.76 12.77 16.20
CA SER A 563 25.58 11.55 16.29
C SER A 563 25.79 11.07 17.73
N ASP A 564 25.86 11.99 18.69
CA ASP A 564 26.16 11.71 20.10
C ASP A 564 24.90 11.50 20.95
N ARG A 565 23.70 11.63 20.35
CA ARG A 565 22.43 11.43 21.06
C ARG A 565 22.26 9.98 21.52
N VAL A 566 21.36 9.80 22.49
CA VAL A 566 20.81 8.48 22.82
C VAL A 566 20.21 7.85 21.56
N PRO A 567 20.51 6.56 21.25
CA PRO A 567 20.01 5.93 20.05
C PRO A 567 18.49 6.02 19.91
N VAL A 568 18.05 6.57 18.78
CA VAL A 568 16.62 6.69 18.41
C VAL A 568 16.34 6.12 17.02
N THR A 569 17.38 5.83 16.24
CA THR A 569 17.31 5.12 14.96
C THR A 569 18.32 3.98 14.92
N LEU A 570 18.11 2.98 14.06
CA LEU A 570 19.06 1.87 13.91
C LEU A 570 20.44 2.32 13.41
N LEU A 571 20.53 3.44 12.68
CA LEU A 571 21.81 4.01 12.27
C LEU A 571 22.62 4.54 13.46
N ASP A 572 21.95 4.88 14.56
CA ASP A 572 22.61 5.38 15.78
C ASP A 572 23.31 4.23 16.54
N LEU A 573 22.97 2.96 16.26
CA LEU A 573 23.62 1.78 16.84
C LEU A 573 24.98 1.46 16.21
N LEU A 574 25.26 2.02 15.04
CA LEU A 574 26.42 1.67 14.23
C LEU A 574 27.45 2.78 14.28
N LYS A 575 28.74 2.43 14.23
CA LYS A 575 29.85 3.33 13.92
C LYS A 575 30.65 2.79 12.74
N LEU A 576 31.46 3.66 12.15
CA LEU A 576 32.41 3.29 11.11
C LEU A 576 33.59 2.61 11.79
N LYS A 577 34.08 1.50 11.25
CA LYS A 577 35.30 0.85 11.74
C LYS A 577 36.51 1.75 11.51
N ASP A 578 37.46 1.69 12.43
CA ASP A 578 38.75 2.34 12.25
C ASP A 578 39.47 1.74 11.03
N GLY A 579 39.96 2.62 10.15
CA GLY A 579 40.72 2.27 8.96
C GLY A 579 42.12 2.87 8.98
N ALA A 580 42.89 2.65 7.92
CA ALA A 580 44.13 3.38 7.70
C ALA A 580 43.80 4.76 7.10
N PRO A 581 43.93 5.87 7.84
CA PRO A 581 43.51 7.17 7.36
C PRO A 581 44.32 7.60 6.13
N ILE A 582 43.68 8.31 5.21
CA ILE A 582 44.30 8.85 4.00
C ILE A 582 44.13 10.38 3.95
N PRO A 583 44.99 11.10 3.21
CA PRO A 583 44.78 12.52 2.93
C PRO A 583 43.41 12.78 2.30
N LEU A 584 42.74 13.86 2.71
CA LEU A 584 41.41 14.22 2.20
C LEU A 584 41.42 14.48 0.69
N GLU A 585 42.56 14.86 0.13
CA GLU A 585 42.81 15.09 -1.28
C GLU A 585 42.74 13.79 -2.11
N GLU A 586 43.00 12.64 -1.50
CA GLU A 586 42.86 11.32 -2.15
C GLU A 586 41.40 10.83 -2.23
N VAL A 587 40.51 11.41 -1.40
CA VAL A 587 39.08 11.10 -1.41
C VAL A 587 38.40 11.84 -2.56
N GLU A 588 37.52 11.15 -3.28
CA GLU A 588 36.73 11.73 -4.36
C GLU A 588 36.08 13.08 -3.96
N PRO A 589 36.03 14.06 -4.87
CA PRO A 589 35.65 15.43 -4.52
C PRO A 589 34.15 15.58 -4.20
N GLU A 590 33.75 16.72 -3.60
CA GLU A 590 32.38 16.92 -3.09
C GLU A 590 31.29 16.71 -4.15
N GLU A 591 31.56 17.05 -5.41
CA GLU A 591 30.62 16.86 -6.52
C GLU A 591 30.22 15.40 -6.77
N ASP A 592 31.07 14.43 -6.44
CA ASP A 592 30.77 13.00 -6.59
C ASP A 592 29.76 12.51 -5.55
N LEU A 593 29.85 13.02 -4.32
CA LEU A 593 28.92 12.70 -3.24
C LEU A 593 27.60 13.45 -3.41
N LEU A 594 27.67 14.75 -3.74
CA LEU A 594 26.47 15.54 -4.06
C LEU A 594 25.69 14.90 -5.21
N TRP A 595 26.38 14.30 -6.20
CA TRP A 595 25.73 13.60 -7.30
C TRP A 595 24.75 12.53 -6.85
N ARG A 596 24.91 12.00 -5.64
CA ARG A 596 24.09 10.93 -5.04
C ARG A 596 22.91 11.44 -4.22
N PHE A 597 22.76 12.74 -4.02
CA PHE A 597 21.70 13.29 -3.18
C PHE A 597 20.42 13.56 -3.96
N MET A 598 19.27 13.32 -3.34
CA MET A 598 17.98 13.65 -3.91
C MET A 598 17.03 14.27 -2.88
N ALA A 599 16.07 15.05 -3.36
CA ALA A 599 14.90 15.45 -2.60
C ALA A 599 13.72 14.56 -3.02
N PRO A 600 13.20 13.70 -2.11
CA PRO A 600 12.07 12.83 -2.39
C PRO A 600 10.79 13.61 -2.74
N GLY A 601 9.82 12.90 -3.31
CA GLY A 601 8.56 13.49 -3.76
C GLY A 601 7.72 14.07 -2.62
N MET A 602 7.62 15.40 -2.57
CA MET A 602 6.73 16.13 -1.66
C MET A 602 5.86 17.06 -2.50
N SER A 603 4.54 16.88 -2.48
CA SER A 603 3.66 17.57 -3.44
C SER A 603 3.47 19.06 -3.17
N GLU A 604 3.33 19.85 -4.24
CA GLU A 604 2.70 21.17 -4.17
C GLU A 604 1.23 20.98 -3.76
N GLY A 605 0.79 21.70 -2.73
CA GLY A 605 -0.47 21.46 -2.02
C GLY A 605 -0.21 21.00 -0.59
N ALA A 606 0.55 19.92 -0.40
CA ALA A 606 1.08 19.59 0.92
C ALA A 606 2.08 20.66 1.38
N LEU A 607 3.04 20.97 0.51
CA LEU A 607 3.94 22.12 0.65
C LEU A 607 3.33 23.36 -0.01
N SER A 608 3.68 24.54 0.51
CA SER A 608 3.45 25.79 -0.19
C SER A 608 4.27 25.81 -1.49
N GLU A 609 3.78 26.51 -2.51
CA GLU A 609 4.52 26.70 -3.77
C GLU A 609 5.94 27.26 -3.57
N PRO A 610 6.19 28.31 -2.74
CA PRO A 610 7.54 28.83 -2.58
C PRO A 610 8.48 27.80 -1.92
N ALA A 611 8.00 26.99 -0.97
CA ALA A 611 8.80 25.91 -0.38
C ALA A 611 9.15 24.82 -1.40
N HIS A 612 8.15 24.32 -2.14
CA HIS A 612 8.34 23.33 -3.21
C HIS A 612 9.34 23.81 -4.28
N ARG A 613 9.18 25.05 -4.71
CA ARG A 613 10.04 25.72 -5.69
C ARG A 613 11.46 25.94 -5.17
N ALA A 614 11.63 26.29 -3.89
CA ALA A 614 12.94 26.45 -3.28
C ALA A 614 13.76 25.15 -3.29
N ILE A 615 13.13 24.01 -3.00
CA ILE A 615 13.77 22.69 -3.05
C ILE A 615 14.18 22.34 -4.49
N ALA A 616 13.25 22.46 -5.45
CA ALA A 616 13.55 22.16 -6.85
C ALA A 616 14.70 23.03 -7.38
N ARG A 617 14.69 24.33 -7.05
CA ARG A 617 15.77 25.25 -7.41
C ARG A 617 17.10 24.86 -6.77
N ALA A 618 17.13 24.48 -5.49
CA ALA A 618 18.35 24.08 -4.80
C ALA A 618 18.99 22.85 -5.46
N MET A 619 18.20 21.80 -5.73
CA MET A 619 18.70 20.59 -6.37
C MET A 619 19.21 20.86 -7.80
N ASN A 620 18.54 21.73 -8.56
CA ASN A 620 19.01 22.12 -9.89
C ASN A 620 20.28 22.98 -9.86
N VAL A 621 20.48 23.80 -8.81
CA VAL A 621 21.73 24.54 -8.59
C VAL A 621 22.86 23.55 -8.28
N LEU A 622 22.65 22.58 -7.40
CA LEU A 622 23.61 21.52 -7.11
C LEU A 622 23.95 20.69 -8.34
N TYR A 623 22.95 20.32 -9.15
CA TYR A 623 23.19 19.62 -10.41
C TYR A 623 24.08 20.41 -11.37
N ARG A 624 23.84 21.72 -11.53
CA ARG A 624 24.70 22.58 -12.34
C ARG A 624 26.10 22.72 -11.76
N PHE A 625 26.21 22.87 -10.44
CA PHE A 625 27.48 22.91 -9.73
C PHE A 625 28.31 21.67 -10.02
N CYS A 626 27.74 20.47 -9.81
CA CYS A 626 28.43 19.21 -10.07
C CYS A 626 28.90 19.12 -11.53
N ARG A 627 28.02 19.42 -12.50
CA ARG A 627 28.37 19.39 -13.93
C ARG A 627 29.54 20.31 -14.28
N MET A 628 29.57 21.51 -13.71
CA MET A 628 30.67 22.45 -13.95
C MET A 628 31.98 21.94 -13.36
N ARG A 629 31.93 21.30 -12.19
CA ARG A 629 33.10 20.72 -11.52
C ARG A 629 33.67 19.53 -12.30
N PHE A 630 32.83 18.57 -12.70
CA PHE A 630 33.25 17.45 -13.56
C PHE A 630 33.87 17.95 -14.87
N ARG A 631 33.23 18.91 -15.55
CA ARG A 631 33.75 19.49 -16.79
C ARG A 631 35.11 20.17 -16.59
N ARG A 632 35.28 20.97 -15.52
CA ARG A 632 36.56 21.64 -15.20
C ARG A 632 37.67 20.64 -14.89
N ALA A 633 37.33 19.50 -14.30
CA ALA A 633 38.27 18.42 -14.02
C ALA A 633 38.53 17.51 -15.23
N GLY A 634 37.90 17.74 -16.39
CA GLY A 634 38.02 16.85 -17.56
C GLY A 634 37.39 15.47 -17.35
N ARG A 635 36.51 15.30 -16.36
CA ARG A 635 35.89 14.02 -15.98
C ARG A 635 34.50 13.88 -16.63
N PRO A 636 34.11 12.68 -17.09
CA PRO A 636 32.75 12.43 -17.53
C PRO A 636 31.76 12.57 -16.37
N LEU A 637 30.48 12.82 -16.67
CA LEU A 637 29.45 12.77 -15.64
C LEU A 637 29.28 11.33 -15.15
N PRO A 638 29.13 11.10 -13.84
CA PRO A 638 28.74 9.80 -13.33
C PRO A 638 27.37 9.42 -13.91
N GLU A 639 27.11 8.12 -13.98
CA GLU A 639 25.80 7.63 -14.42
C GLU A 639 24.65 8.11 -13.53
N GLY A 640 23.43 8.02 -14.06
CA GLY A 640 22.20 8.46 -13.41
C GLY A 640 21.89 9.94 -13.63
N ILE A 641 20.95 10.47 -12.85
CA ILE A 641 20.37 11.79 -13.09
C ILE A 641 21.00 12.93 -12.28
N GLY A 642 21.90 12.62 -11.35
CA GLY A 642 22.54 13.58 -10.44
C GLY A 642 21.55 14.19 -9.43
N PRO A 643 21.92 15.33 -8.78
CA PRO A 643 21.09 15.95 -7.75
C PRO A 643 19.70 16.30 -8.29
N VAL A 644 18.65 15.72 -7.73
CA VAL A 644 17.29 15.85 -8.28
C VAL A 644 16.27 16.15 -7.20
N ALA A 645 15.23 16.91 -7.56
CA ALA A 645 14.00 17.00 -6.80
C ALA A 645 12.87 16.31 -7.54
N ASN A 646 12.15 15.45 -6.83
CA ASN A 646 10.95 14.78 -7.32
C ASN A 646 9.70 15.64 -7.04
N SER A 647 8.73 15.62 -7.96
CA SER A 647 7.53 16.47 -7.90
C SER A 647 6.58 16.18 -6.73
N GLY A 648 6.56 14.94 -6.24
CA GLY A 648 5.49 14.40 -5.41
C GLY A 648 4.21 14.08 -6.21
N GLU A 649 3.26 13.44 -5.53
CA GLU A 649 2.04 12.85 -6.10
C GLU A 649 0.96 13.86 -6.53
N GLY A 650 0.98 15.05 -5.92
CA GLY A 650 -0.10 16.03 -5.98
C GLY A 650 0.00 17.02 -7.13
N GLY A 651 0.92 16.81 -8.06
CA GLY A 651 1.24 17.76 -9.11
C GLY A 651 1.99 19.00 -8.62
N PHE A 652 2.23 19.88 -9.58
CA PHE A 652 2.87 21.18 -9.42
C PHE A 652 2.47 22.06 -10.61
N ASP A 653 2.85 23.33 -10.62
CA ASP A 653 2.80 24.15 -11.83
C ASP A 653 3.68 23.53 -12.94
N LYS A 654 3.03 22.83 -13.87
CA LYS A 654 3.67 22.05 -14.93
C LYS A 654 4.49 22.91 -15.89
N SER A 655 4.22 24.22 -15.97
CA SER A 655 5.01 25.15 -16.79
C SER A 655 6.47 25.27 -16.31
N ARG A 656 6.75 24.85 -15.06
CA ARG A 656 8.09 24.81 -14.47
C ARG A 656 8.95 23.65 -14.99
N ILE A 657 8.39 22.63 -15.66
CA ILE A 657 9.18 21.50 -16.17
C ILE A 657 10.30 21.99 -17.11
N GLY A 658 11.54 21.57 -16.86
CA GLY A 658 12.73 22.02 -17.60
C GLY A 658 13.24 23.43 -17.25
N ARG A 659 12.60 24.16 -16.32
CA ARG A 659 13.08 25.45 -15.82
C ARG A 659 14.05 25.29 -14.64
N ARG A 660 14.70 26.38 -14.22
CA ARG A 660 15.70 26.39 -13.12
C ARG A 660 15.11 25.96 -11.77
N ASP A 661 13.81 26.09 -11.60
CA ASP A 661 13.02 25.92 -10.39
C ASP A 661 11.92 24.87 -10.56
N GLY A 662 12.02 24.04 -11.59
CA GLY A 662 11.15 22.88 -11.82
C GLY A 662 11.80 21.57 -11.40
N ASN A 663 10.95 20.61 -11.07
CA ASN A 663 11.35 19.23 -10.79
C ASN A 663 11.84 18.54 -12.08
N ARG A 664 12.82 17.64 -11.94
CA ARG A 664 13.31 16.81 -13.07
C ARG A 664 12.87 15.35 -12.95
N SER A 665 12.53 14.91 -11.74
CA SER A 665 11.89 13.62 -11.46
C SER A 665 10.39 13.85 -11.26
N VAL A 666 9.56 13.12 -12.00
CA VAL A 666 8.11 13.27 -12.05
C VAL A 666 7.46 12.02 -11.47
N GLN A 667 6.65 12.17 -10.43
CA GLN A 667 6.02 11.05 -9.74
C GLN A 667 4.67 10.67 -10.35
N TYR A 668 4.48 9.37 -10.56
CA TYR A 668 3.28 8.71 -11.05
C TYR A 668 2.61 7.98 -9.89
N ALA A 669 1.48 8.50 -9.45
CA ALA A 669 0.65 7.93 -8.38
C ALA A 669 -0.79 7.69 -8.88
N GLY A 670 -1.60 6.99 -8.06
CA GLY A 670 -2.95 6.53 -8.41
C GLY A 670 -3.94 7.60 -8.87
N ALA A 671 -3.73 8.87 -8.54
CA ALA A 671 -4.60 9.95 -9.01
C ALA A 671 -4.16 10.56 -10.36
N ARG A 672 -2.93 10.36 -10.83
CA ARG A 672 -2.42 11.01 -12.06
C ARG A 672 -2.48 12.56 -12.04
N PHE A 673 -2.37 13.20 -10.87
CA PHE A 673 -2.40 14.66 -10.75
C PHE A 673 -1.20 15.37 -11.40
N THR A 674 -0.03 14.72 -11.37
CA THR A 674 1.22 15.28 -11.89
C THR A 674 1.34 15.14 -13.41
N ILE A 675 0.68 14.14 -14.00
CA ILE A 675 1.01 13.62 -15.32
C ILE A 675 0.29 14.38 -16.44
N THR A 676 1.07 14.78 -17.44
CA THR A 676 0.64 15.27 -18.77
C THR A 676 1.65 14.84 -19.82
N PRO A 677 1.30 14.82 -21.12
CA PRO A 677 2.25 14.51 -22.19
C PRO A 677 3.54 15.35 -22.11
N MET A 678 3.45 16.66 -21.87
CA MET A 678 4.61 17.55 -21.73
C MET A 678 5.50 17.19 -20.54
N THR A 679 4.92 16.93 -19.37
CA THR A 679 5.71 16.58 -18.17
C THR A 679 6.41 15.24 -18.34
N ALA A 680 5.73 14.27 -18.93
CA ALA A 680 6.25 12.94 -19.18
C ALA A 680 7.34 12.94 -20.29
N ALA A 681 7.15 13.69 -21.38
CA ALA A 681 8.13 13.81 -22.47
C ALA A 681 9.41 14.59 -22.10
N ARG A 682 9.37 15.40 -21.03
CA ARG A 682 10.47 16.25 -20.55
C ARG A 682 11.09 15.79 -19.23
N ALA A 683 10.56 14.74 -18.61
CA ALA A 683 11.10 14.18 -17.38
C ALA A 683 12.51 13.62 -17.61
N ALA A 684 13.44 13.90 -16.69
CA ALA A 684 14.71 13.16 -16.64
C ALA A 684 14.50 11.77 -16.00
N GLU A 685 13.48 11.68 -15.14
CA GLU A 685 13.07 10.46 -14.48
C GLU A 685 11.56 10.44 -14.26
N ALA A 686 10.96 9.28 -14.47
CA ALA A 686 9.60 8.95 -14.11
C ALA A 686 9.63 7.96 -12.94
N GLU A 687 8.97 8.29 -11.83
CA GLU A 687 8.95 7.44 -10.64
C GLU A 687 7.54 6.92 -10.37
N VAL A 688 7.32 5.60 -10.43
CA VAL A 688 6.09 5.00 -9.90
C VAL A 688 6.14 5.05 -8.38
N LYS A 689 5.10 5.61 -7.77
CA LYS A 689 4.87 5.50 -6.33
C LYS A 689 3.88 4.36 -6.07
N PHE A 690 4.37 3.25 -5.52
CA PHE A 690 3.51 2.21 -4.95
C PHE A 690 3.08 2.60 -3.54
N ALA A 691 4.04 3.00 -2.70
CA ALA A 691 3.78 3.32 -1.31
C ALA A 691 4.65 4.48 -0.80
N GLN A 692 4.37 4.93 0.42
CA GLN A 692 5.23 5.83 1.20
C GLN A 692 5.23 5.40 2.67
N GLY A 693 6.34 5.56 3.37
CA GLY A 693 6.54 5.06 4.73
C GLY A 693 5.41 5.40 5.70
N ALA A 694 5.01 6.67 5.75
CA ALA A 694 4.00 7.14 6.72
C ALA A 694 2.57 6.58 6.56
N LYS A 695 2.29 5.92 5.42
CA LYS A 695 0.97 5.34 5.10
C LYS A 695 1.08 4.36 3.94
N PRO A 696 1.74 3.22 4.13
CA PRO A 696 1.85 2.19 3.10
C PRO A 696 0.46 1.60 2.81
N GLY A 697 0.26 1.02 1.62
CA GLY A 697 -1.03 0.46 1.21
C GLY A 697 -2.18 1.47 1.07
N LYS A 698 -1.91 2.79 1.18
CA LYS A 698 -2.92 3.86 1.14
C LYS A 698 -2.55 4.98 0.18
N GLY A 699 -3.59 5.63 -0.34
CA GLY A 699 -3.44 6.75 -1.26
C GLY A 699 -2.98 8.06 -0.61
N GLY A 700 -2.50 8.95 -1.47
CA GLY A 700 -2.26 10.35 -1.13
C GLY A 700 -3.47 11.03 -0.50
N GLN A 701 -3.24 11.95 0.45
CA GLN A 701 -4.30 12.67 1.15
C GLN A 701 -3.96 14.16 1.18
N LEU A 702 -4.88 14.99 0.73
CA LEU A 702 -4.82 16.43 0.88
C LEU A 702 -6.15 16.95 1.44
N PRO A 703 -6.16 17.47 2.68
CA PRO A 703 -7.36 18.02 3.29
C PRO A 703 -7.98 19.13 2.44
N GLY A 704 -9.31 19.18 2.36
CA GLY A 704 -10.05 20.11 1.49
C GLY A 704 -9.71 21.58 1.69
N LYS A 705 -9.44 22.00 2.94
CA LYS A 705 -8.98 23.36 3.28
C LYS A 705 -7.66 23.76 2.61
N LYS A 706 -6.86 22.79 2.16
CA LYS A 706 -5.61 23.01 1.40
C LYS A 706 -5.81 22.91 -0.11
N VAL A 707 -7.00 22.55 -0.58
CA VAL A 707 -7.34 22.52 -2.01
C VAL A 707 -7.83 23.90 -2.44
N SER A 708 -6.89 24.86 -2.47
CA SER A 708 -7.17 26.22 -2.95
C SER A 708 -7.50 26.21 -4.45
N PRO A 709 -8.11 27.28 -4.99
CA PRO A 709 -8.41 27.37 -6.43
C PRO A 709 -7.18 27.13 -7.32
N ARG A 710 -5.99 27.52 -6.87
CA ARG A 710 -4.73 27.23 -7.57
C ARG A 710 -4.42 25.73 -7.60
N ILE A 711 -4.49 25.06 -6.45
CA ILE A 711 -4.24 23.61 -6.34
C ILE A 711 -5.28 22.82 -7.12
N ALA A 712 -6.56 23.20 -7.01
CA ALA A 712 -7.67 22.60 -7.75
C ALA A 712 -7.43 22.65 -9.26
N ARG A 713 -7.04 23.82 -9.80
CA ARG A 713 -6.68 24.00 -11.21
C ARG A 713 -5.51 23.12 -11.64
N GLN A 714 -4.43 23.05 -10.85
CA GLN A 714 -3.25 22.23 -11.17
C GLN A 714 -3.61 20.72 -11.23
N ARG A 715 -4.49 20.28 -10.33
CA ARG A 715 -4.94 18.89 -10.18
C ARG A 715 -6.10 18.51 -11.10
N GLY A 716 -6.83 19.48 -11.64
CA GLY A 716 -8.01 19.24 -12.49
C GLY A 716 -9.22 18.77 -11.68
N CYS A 717 -9.45 19.37 -10.52
CA CYS A 717 -10.56 19.05 -9.62
C CYS A 717 -11.24 20.32 -9.09
N GLU A 718 -12.22 20.16 -8.20
CA GLU A 718 -12.88 21.26 -7.51
C GLU A 718 -12.10 21.77 -6.30
N ALA A 719 -12.26 23.06 -5.99
CA ALA A 719 -11.66 23.67 -4.80
C ALA A 719 -12.45 23.31 -3.54
N GLY A 720 -11.76 23.20 -2.40
CA GLY A 720 -12.39 22.94 -1.10
C GLY A 720 -12.71 21.47 -0.80
N PHE A 721 -12.78 20.61 -1.81
CA PHE A 721 -13.01 19.17 -1.63
C PHE A 721 -11.74 18.46 -1.16
N GLU A 722 -11.88 17.54 -0.21
CA GLU A 722 -10.79 16.67 0.21
C GLU A 722 -10.38 15.71 -0.90
N LEU A 723 -9.07 15.61 -1.15
CA LEU A 723 -8.53 14.70 -2.16
C LEU A 723 -7.89 13.50 -1.48
N VAL A 724 -8.59 12.38 -1.53
CA VAL A 724 -8.04 11.05 -1.25
C VAL A 724 -7.76 10.39 -2.60
N SER A 725 -6.50 10.06 -2.84
CA SER A 725 -6.11 9.37 -4.07
C SER A 725 -6.43 7.88 -3.96
N PRO A 726 -6.63 7.17 -5.09
CA PRO A 726 -6.64 5.72 -5.08
C PRO A 726 -5.36 5.17 -4.42
N PRO A 727 -5.45 4.09 -3.61
CA PRO A 727 -4.28 3.46 -3.00
C PRO A 727 -3.40 2.74 -4.02
N VAL A 728 -3.98 2.37 -5.17
CA VAL A 728 -3.32 1.66 -6.26
C VAL A 728 -3.23 2.53 -7.52
N ASN A 729 -2.27 2.23 -8.37
CA ASN A 729 -2.30 2.69 -9.75
C ASN A 729 -3.18 1.71 -10.55
N HIS A 730 -4.39 2.09 -10.97
CA HIS A 730 -5.37 1.18 -11.60
C HIS A 730 -5.01 0.57 -12.96
N ASN A 731 -3.78 0.76 -13.41
CA ASN A 731 -3.17 0.07 -14.54
C ASN A 731 -1.88 -0.66 -14.14
N LEU A 732 -1.68 -0.94 -12.84
CA LEU A 732 -0.56 -1.68 -12.23
C LEU A 732 -1.13 -2.61 -11.15
N TYR A 733 -1.58 -3.80 -11.53
CA TYR A 733 -2.08 -4.83 -10.61
C TYR A 733 -1.13 -6.03 -10.47
N SER A 734 -0.07 -6.05 -11.27
CA SER A 734 0.91 -7.13 -11.35
C SER A 734 2.24 -6.60 -11.90
N ILE A 735 3.29 -7.42 -11.87
CA ILE A 735 4.63 -7.04 -12.35
C ILE A 735 4.67 -6.81 -13.87
N GLU A 736 3.89 -7.56 -14.64
CA GLU A 736 3.75 -7.39 -16.07
C GLU A 736 3.13 -6.05 -16.44
N ASP A 737 2.18 -5.55 -15.64
CA ASP A 737 1.59 -4.23 -15.84
C ASP A 737 2.62 -3.12 -15.59
N VAL A 738 3.50 -3.31 -14.59
CA VAL A 738 4.63 -2.40 -14.32
C VAL A 738 5.57 -2.35 -15.52
N LYS A 739 5.92 -3.51 -16.08
CA LYS A 739 6.75 -3.60 -17.29
C LYS A 739 6.12 -2.83 -18.46
N LEU A 740 4.81 -3.00 -18.68
CA LEU A 740 4.08 -2.29 -19.74
C LEU A 740 4.06 -0.77 -19.53
N MET A 741 3.91 -0.30 -18.28
CA MET A 741 3.99 1.12 -17.97
C MET A 741 5.38 1.70 -18.27
N LEU A 742 6.44 0.99 -17.88
CA LEU A 742 7.83 1.37 -18.14
C LEU A 742 8.14 1.39 -19.64
N GLU A 743 7.62 0.41 -20.39
CA GLU A 743 7.66 0.38 -21.86
C GLU A 743 7.01 1.62 -22.47
N SER A 744 5.82 2.01 -22.00
CA SER A 744 5.11 3.20 -22.48
C SER A 744 5.93 4.48 -22.29
N TRP A 745 6.65 4.60 -21.19
CA TRP A 745 7.52 5.75 -20.94
C TRP A 745 8.73 5.79 -21.86
N ARG A 746 9.30 4.63 -22.21
CA ARG A 746 10.42 4.55 -23.14
C ARG A 746 10.01 4.85 -24.58
N HIS A 747 8.78 4.49 -24.97
CA HIS A 747 8.22 4.99 -26.23
C HIS A 747 8.07 6.51 -26.21
N LEU A 748 7.47 7.07 -25.16
CA LEU A 748 7.20 8.52 -25.04
C LEU A 748 8.50 9.36 -24.93
N ASN A 749 9.46 8.86 -24.15
CA ASN A 749 10.72 9.53 -23.84
C ASN A 749 11.83 8.48 -23.74
N PRO A 750 12.51 8.16 -24.86
CA PRO A 750 13.56 7.13 -24.90
C PRO A 750 14.76 7.35 -23.96
N LYS A 751 14.88 8.56 -23.38
CA LYS A 751 15.98 8.93 -22.47
C LYS A 751 15.54 8.98 -20.99
N VAL A 752 14.30 8.62 -20.69
CA VAL A 752 13.78 8.66 -19.32
C VAL A 752 14.43 7.58 -18.47
N ASN A 753 14.74 7.92 -17.21
CA ASN A 753 15.06 6.91 -16.20
C ASN A 753 13.76 6.47 -15.53
N ALA A 754 13.54 5.16 -15.43
CA ALA A 754 12.41 4.60 -14.71
C ALA A 754 12.81 4.32 -13.26
N ALA A 755 12.06 4.85 -12.30
CA ALA A 755 12.23 4.59 -10.88
C ALA A 755 10.97 3.94 -10.29
N LEU A 756 11.12 3.00 -9.38
CA LEU A 756 10.03 2.36 -8.65
C LEU A 756 10.22 2.61 -7.16
N LYS A 757 9.21 3.22 -6.52
CA LYS A 757 9.24 3.61 -5.10
C LYS A 757 8.40 2.65 -4.25
N TYR A 758 9.09 1.92 -3.39
CA TYR A 758 8.60 0.95 -2.42
C TYR A 758 8.77 1.45 -0.99
N VAL A 759 8.17 0.73 -0.04
CA VAL A 759 8.43 0.89 1.39
C VAL A 759 8.99 -0.43 1.93
N ALA A 760 9.94 -0.34 2.87
CA ALA A 760 10.49 -1.52 3.51
C ALA A 760 9.39 -2.33 4.24
N THR A 761 9.36 -3.62 3.95
CA THR A 761 8.52 -4.67 4.55
C THR A 761 9.12 -6.02 4.17
N ASP A 762 8.72 -7.10 4.83
CA ASP A 762 9.10 -8.47 4.49
C ASP A 762 8.80 -8.81 3.02
N GLY A 763 9.80 -9.38 2.33
CA GLY A 763 9.74 -9.76 0.92
C GLY A 763 10.00 -8.63 -0.09
N VAL A 764 10.37 -7.42 0.36
CA VAL A 764 10.64 -6.27 -0.53
C VAL A 764 11.80 -6.51 -1.49
N GLU A 765 12.74 -7.38 -1.15
CA GLU A 765 13.84 -7.81 -2.02
C GLU A 765 13.33 -8.54 -3.28
N LEU A 766 12.33 -9.41 -3.14
CA LEU A 766 11.72 -10.12 -4.28
C LEU A 766 10.96 -9.16 -5.18
N VAL A 767 10.23 -8.21 -4.58
CA VAL A 767 9.55 -7.11 -5.25
C VAL A 767 10.57 -6.27 -6.05
N CYS A 768 11.68 -5.89 -5.42
CA CYS A 768 12.77 -5.16 -6.07
C CYS A 768 13.36 -5.92 -7.27
N LEU A 769 13.56 -7.23 -7.16
CA LEU A 769 14.03 -8.07 -8.26
C LEU A 769 13.01 -8.08 -9.42
N GLY A 770 11.72 -8.16 -9.11
CA GLY A 770 10.63 -7.95 -10.07
C GLY A 770 10.79 -6.61 -10.80
N GLY A 771 10.96 -5.52 -10.05
CA GLY A 771 11.20 -4.18 -10.60
C GLY A 771 12.41 -4.11 -11.54
N VAL A 772 13.51 -4.82 -11.24
CA VAL A 772 14.66 -4.94 -12.16
C VAL A 772 14.25 -5.63 -13.45
N ASN A 773 13.50 -6.74 -13.37
CA ASN A 773 13.02 -7.51 -14.52
C ASN A 773 11.97 -6.75 -15.36
N ALA A 774 11.20 -5.85 -14.74
CA ALA A 774 10.33 -4.89 -15.45
C ALA A 774 11.13 -3.78 -16.16
N GLY A 775 12.41 -3.64 -15.83
CA GLY A 775 13.33 -2.69 -16.44
C GLY A 775 13.52 -1.41 -15.65
N ALA A 776 13.31 -1.37 -14.33
CA ALA A 776 13.64 -0.18 -13.55
C ALA A 776 15.12 0.18 -13.66
N ASN A 777 15.44 1.47 -13.76
CA ASN A 777 16.80 2.00 -13.62
C ASN A 777 17.15 2.27 -12.16
N ARG A 778 16.13 2.61 -11.34
CA ARG A 778 16.29 2.86 -9.91
C ARG A 778 15.20 2.19 -9.09
N LEU A 779 15.61 1.56 -8.00
CA LEU A 779 14.74 1.05 -6.94
C LEU A 779 14.85 2.01 -5.75
N HIS A 780 13.75 2.66 -5.38
CA HIS A 780 13.69 3.58 -4.24
C HIS A 780 13.03 2.88 -3.06
N LEU A 781 13.77 2.64 -1.98
CA LEU A 781 13.26 2.08 -0.74
C LEU A 781 13.03 3.18 0.30
N SER A 782 11.78 3.37 0.70
CA SER A 782 11.43 4.27 1.80
C SER A 782 11.40 3.56 3.14
N ASP A 783 11.95 4.22 4.15
CA ASP A 783 11.79 3.86 5.55
C ASP A 783 10.32 4.00 6.00
N GLY A 784 9.82 3.07 6.81
CA GLY A 784 8.48 3.12 7.42
C GLY A 784 8.23 4.41 8.21
N CYS A 785 9.27 5.00 8.80
CA CYS A 785 9.20 6.25 9.56
C CYS A 785 9.27 7.51 8.68
N GLY A 786 9.13 7.38 7.34
CA GLY A 786 9.15 8.49 6.39
C GLY A 786 8.11 9.59 6.68
N GLY A 787 8.37 10.82 6.23
CA GLY A 787 7.50 11.98 6.47
C GLY A 787 6.22 12.02 5.61
N THR A 788 5.18 12.73 6.09
CA THR A 788 3.96 13.02 5.30
C THR A 788 3.32 14.36 5.66
N GLY A 789 2.60 14.95 4.70
CA GLY A 789 1.77 16.13 4.95
C GLY A 789 0.46 15.80 5.67
N ALA A 790 -0.07 14.60 5.47
CA ALA A 790 -1.29 14.08 6.11
C ALA A 790 -1.34 12.54 6.02
N ALA A 791 -1.56 11.87 7.15
CA ALA A 791 -1.85 10.43 7.24
C ALA A 791 -2.61 10.12 8.54
N LYS A 792 -3.26 8.95 8.63
CA LYS A 792 -3.90 8.53 9.87
C LYS A 792 -2.83 8.12 10.87
N ARG A 793 -3.04 8.45 12.14
CA ARG A 793 -2.06 8.22 13.22
C ARG A 793 -1.67 6.77 13.37
N VAL A 794 -2.64 5.86 13.22
CA VAL A 794 -2.41 4.41 13.27
C VAL A 794 -1.41 3.97 12.18
N ASP A 795 -1.56 4.43 10.94
CA ASP A 795 -0.67 4.06 9.84
C ASP A 795 0.75 4.59 10.04
N GLN A 796 0.86 5.82 10.54
CA GLN A 796 2.16 6.45 10.82
C GLN A 796 2.98 5.64 11.83
N LYS A 797 2.32 5.00 12.79
CA LYS A 797 2.95 4.29 13.90
C LYS A 797 3.08 2.80 13.68
N HIS A 798 2.17 2.18 12.93
CA HIS A 798 2.03 0.72 12.92
C HIS A 798 2.18 0.08 11.54
N SER A 799 2.64 0.80 10.53
CA SER A 799 2.87 0.25 9.19
C SER A 799 4.27 0.56 8.66
N GLY A 800 4.87 -0.40 7.96
CA GLY A 800 6.23 -0.29 7.43
C GLY A 800 7.32 -0.51 8.48
N VAL A 801 8.46 -1.03 8.04
CA VAL A 801 9.63 -1.30 8.90
C VAL A 801 10.78 -0.32 8.60
N PRO A 802 11.79 -0.21 9.48
CA PRO A 802 12.97 0.58 9.20
C PRO A 802 13.67 0.13 7.92
N VAL A 803 14.08 1.05 7.05
CA VAL A 803 14.77 0.68 5.81
C VAL A 803 16.11 -0.01 6.09
N VAL A 804 16.73 0.31 7.23
CA VAL A 804 18.00 -0.26 7.67
C VAL A 804 17.90 -1.77 7.91
N SER A 805 16.74 -2.30 8.29
CA SER A 805 16.57 -3.76 8.48
C SER A 805 16.44 -4.52 7.16
N ALA A 806 15.91 -3.88 6.11
CA ALA A 806 15.63 -4.52 4.82
C ALA A 806 16.70 -4.26 3.74
N LEU A 807 17.38 -3.10 3.79
CA LEU A 807 18.32 -2.69 2.74
C LEU A 807 19.44 -3.71 2.47
N PRO A 808 20.08 -4.33 3.49
CA PRO A 808 21.08 -5.38 3.25
C PRO A 808 20.52 -6.58 2.49
N MET A 809 19.26 -6.97 2.75
CA MET A 809 18.61 -8.10 2.06
C MET A 809 18.40 -7.79 0.57
N VAL A 810 17.95 -6.57 0.24
CA VAL A 810 17.83 -6.13 -1.15
C VAL A 810 19.20 -6.07 -1.81
N GLN A 811 20.20 -5.52 -1.12
CA GLN A 811 21.57 -5.46 -1.62
C GLN A 811 22.12 -6.86 -1.94
N ASP A 812 21.95 -7.81 -1.02
CA ASP A 812 22.46 -9.17 -1.12
C ASP A 812 21.79 -9.94 -2.26
N LEU A 813 20.45 -9.95 -2.30
CA LEU A 813 19.70 -10.63 -3.34
C LEU A 813 20.07 -10.11 -4.74
N LEU A 814 20.17 -8.79 -4.92
CA LEU A 814 20.54 -8.25 -6.23
C LEU A 814 21.98 -8.60 -6.65
N VAL A 815 22.89 -8.79 -5.68
CA VAL A 815 24.26 -9.25 -5.94
C VAL A 815 24.27 -10.72 -6.32
N GLU A 816 23.55 -11.55 -5.56
CA GLU A 816 23.43 -13.00 -5.78
C GLU A 816 22.80 -13.31 -7.15
N GLU A 817 21.76 -12.57 -7.53
CA GLU A 817 21.11 -12.68 -8.84
C GLU A 817 21.94 -12.07 -9.99
N GLY A 818 23.08 -11.42 -9.70
CA GLY A 818 23.95 -10.84 -10.72
C GLY A 818 23.34 -9.64 -11.45
N VAL A 819 22.45 -8.90 -10.77
CA VAL A 819 21.70 -7.78 -11.37
C VAL A 819 22.01 -6.41 -10.77
N ARG A 820 22.72 -6.37 -9.63
CA ARG A 820 23.00 -5.15 -8.86
C ARG A 820 23.81 -4.09 -9.62
N ASP A 821 24.61 -4.48 -10.60
CA ASP A 821 25.37 -3.59 -11.49
C ASP A 821 24.49 -2.82 -12.48
N ARG A 822 23.26 -3.27 -12.72
CA ARG A 822 22.33 -2.69 -13.71
C ARG A 822 21.41 -1.62 -13.14
N VAL A 823 21.26 -1.58 -11.81
CA VAL A 823 20.28 -0.72 -11.15
C VAL A 823 20.90 0.12 -10.05
N GLU A 824 20.31 1.28 -9.83
CA GLU A 824 20.62 2.15 -8.70
C GLU A 824 19.65 1.85 -7.55
N VAL A 825 20.14 1.78 -6.31
CA VAL A 825 19.28 1.66 -5.12
C VAL A 825 19.28 2.99 -4.39
N SER A 826 18.14 3.67 -4.27
CA SER A 826 17.99 4.88 -3.46
C SER A 826 17.24 4.61 -2.17
N VAL A 827 17.57 5.35 -1.13
CA VAL A 827 16.88 5.27 0.17
C VAL A 827 16.50 6.64 0.69
N ASP A 828 15.37 6.73 1.38
CA ASP A 828 15.00 7.92 2.17
C ASP A 828 14.34 7.53 3.50
N GLY A 829 14.32 8.47 4.44
CA GLY A 829 13.74 8.27 5.77
C GLY A 829 14.69 8.73 6.87
N GLY A 830 14.30 9.74 7.63
CA GLY A 830 15.03 10.17 8.84
C GLY A 830 16.47 10.70 8.67
N VAL A 831 17.05 10.71 7.46
CA VAL A 831 18.46 11.10 7.25
C VAL A 831 18.72 12.58 7.51
N GLN A 832 19.71 12.88 8.36
CA GLN A 832 20.01 14.22 8.88
C GLN A 832 21.46 14.70 8.66
N ASN A 833 22.46 13.81 8.55
CA ASN A 833 23.87 14.24 8.46
C ASN A 833 24.74 13.31 7.59
N GLY A 834 26.03 13.65 7.45
CA GLY A 834 27.01 12.88 6.70
C GLY A 834 27.21 11.44 7.21
N PRO A 835 27.39 11.19 8.53
CA PRO A 835 27.50 9.86 9.10
C PRO A 835 26.35 8.94 8.69
N GLN A 836 25.11 9.38 8.83
CA GLN A 836 23.94 8.58 8.46
C GLN A 836 23.89 8.29 6.96
N ALA A 837 24.20 9.29 6.12
CA ALA A 837 24.26 9.11 4.66
C ALA A 837 25.35 8.11 4.24
N LEU A 838 26.53 8.16 4.88
CA LEU A 838 27.62 7.21 4.62
C LEU A 838 27.27 5.79 5.08
N LYS A 839 26.68 5.62 6.27
CA LYS A 839 26.23 4.32 6.77
C LYS A 839 25.22 3.67 5.81
N LEU A 840 24.23 4.43 5.33
CA LEU A 840 23.27 3.93 4.35
C LEU A 840 23.92 3.50 3.03
N ALA A 841 24.95 4.23 2.58
CA ALA A 841 25.71 3.83 1.40
C ALA A 841 26.48 2.52 1.62
N LEU A 842 27.12 2.35 2.79
CA LEU A 842 27.80 1.11 3.17
C LEU A 842 26.81 -0.06 3.32
N LEU A 843 25.55 0.19 3.65
CA LEU A 843 24.49 -0.83 3.68
C LEU A 843 23.96 -1.20 2.29
N GLY A 844 24.25 -0.43 1.23
CA GLY A 844 23.89 -0.76 -0.15
C GLY A 844 23.28 0.37 -0.97
N ALA A 845 23.02 1.53 -0.37
CA ALA A 845 22.40 2.65 -1.08
C ALA A 845 23.39 3.39 -2.01
N ASP A 846 22.94 3.67 -3.22
CA ASP A 846 23.62 4.52 -4.20
C ASP A 846 23.29 5.98 -4.08
N ARG A 847 22.04 6.26 -3.73
CA ARG A 847 21.50 7.60 -3.55
C ARG A 847 20.79 7.73 -2.22
N ILE A 848 20.92 8.92 -1.63
CA ILE A 848 20.35 9.26 -0.34
C ILE A 848 19.34 10.40 -0.51
N GLY A 849 18.13 10.16 -0.04
CA GLY A 849 17.01 11.10 -0.08
C GLY A 849 16.86 11.88 1.22
N PHE A 850 16.81 13.20 1.11
CA PHE A 850 16.58 14.11 2.23
C PHE A 850 15.18 14.74 2.11
N GLY A 851 14.27 14.40 3.01
CA GLY A 851 12.91 14.95 3.05
C GLY A 851 12.76 16.01 4.14
N THR A 852 12.48 15.56 5.36
CA THR A 852 12.25 16.41 6.55
C THR A 852 13.42 17.36 6.82
N ALA A 853 14.67 16.91 6.67
CA ALA A 853 15.84 17.77 6.83
C ALA A 853 15.81 18.98 5.90
N LEU A 854 15.41 18.80 4.63
CA LEU A 854 15.29 19.91 3.68
C LEU A 854 14.19 20.90 4.10
N LEU A 855 13.06 20.40 4.61
CA LEU A 855 11.99 21.26 5.13
C LEU A 855 12.47 22.07 6.34
N MET A 856 13.28 21.47 7.23
CA MET A 856 13.88 22.19 8.37
C MET A 856 14.85 23.28 7.90
N THR A 857 15.68 23.02 6.88
CA THR A 857 16.56 24.07 6.30
C THR A 857 15.79 25.24 5.66
N LEU A 858 14.50 25.06 5.38
CA LEU A 858 13.60 26.10 4.88
C LEU A 858 12.72 26.74 5.96
N GLY A 859 12.93 26.38 7.23
CA GLY A 859 12.25 26.98 8.37
C GLY A 859 11.17 26.14 9.03
N CYS A 860 11.01 24.86 8.68
CA CYS A 860 10.11 23.98 9.45
C CYS A 860 10.57 23.90 10.91
N SER A 861 9.63 24.13 11.83
CA SER A 861 9.86 24.06 13.28
C SER A 861 9.23 22.83 13.94
N MET A 862 8.93 21.79 13.16
CA MET A 862 8.35 20.51 13.64
C MET A 862 7.07 20.64 14.48
N LEU A 863 6.18 21.58 14.11
CA LEU A 863 4.89 21.77 14.77
C LEU A 863 3.90 20.60 14.58
N ARG A 864 4.10 19.76 13.54
CA ARG A 864 3.25 18.62 13.15
C ARG A 864 1.78 18.99 12.85
N GLN A 865 1.58 20.22 12.37
CA GLN A 865 0.27 20.74 11.94
C GLN A 865 0.17 20.88 10.42
N CYS A 866 0.93 20.08 9.66
CA CYS A 866 1.00 20.19 8.19
C CYS A 866 -0.32 19.86 7.50
N HIS A 867 -1.16 19.04 8.14
CA HIS A 867 -2.49 18.64 7.68
C HIS A 867 -3.54 19.73 7.95
N LEU A 868 -3.27 20.67 8.85
CA LEU A 868 -4.17 21.76 9.18
C LEU A 868 -3.89 23.00 8.30
N ALA A 869 -4.95 23.72 7.95
CA ALA A 869 -4.86 25.03 7.31
C ALA A 869 -6.14 25.84 7.52
N GLY A 870 -5.97 27.16 7.62
CA GLY A 870 -7.07 28.12 7.64
C GLY A 870 -7.50 28.57 9.04
N PRO A 871 -8.59 29.35 9.13
CA PRO A 871 -9.12 29.85 10.40
C PRO A 871 -9.49 28.73 11.36
N GLN A 872 -9.28 28.98 12.65
CA GLN A 872 -9.71 28.09 13.72
C GLN A 872 -11.25 28.02 13.75
N PRO A 873 -11.85 26.82 13.82
CA PRO A 873 -13.30 26.70 14.00
C PRO A 873 -13.77 27.47 15.25
N GLY A 874 -14.83 28.25 15.11
CA GLY A 874 -15.40 29.07 16.20
C GLY A 874 -14.77 30.45 16.39
N ASP A 875 -13.68 30.79 15.69
CA ASP A 875 -13.15 32.15 15.69
C ASP A 875 -13.78 32.99 14.57
N THR A 876 -14.80 33.77 14.93
CA THR A 876 -15.54 34.66 14.02
C THR A 876 -14.69 35.81 13.48
N THR A 877 -13.59 36.16 14.15
CA THR A 877 -12.67 37.22 13.70
C THR A 877 -11.70 36.73 12.62
N GLY A 878 -11.52 35.40 12.51
CA GLY A 878 -10.54 34.77 11.62
C GLY A 878 -9.09 35.10 11.96
N THR A 879 -8.82 35.62 13.15
CA THR A 879 -7.49 36.05 13.61
C THR A 879 -6.63 34.87 14.05
N ARG A 880 -7.23 33.86 14.68
CA ARG A 880 -6.59 32.60 15.07
C ARG A 880 -6.61 31.63 13.90
N ARG A 881 -5.43 31.20 13.49
CA ARG A 881 -5.23 30.30 12.35
C ARG A 881 -4.57 29.00 12.79
N LEU A 882 -5.04 27.90 12.21
CA LEU A 882 -4.46 26.58 12.37
C LEU A 882 -3.47 26.30 11.24
N GLY A 883 -2.40 25.56 11.54
CA GLY A 883 -1.47 25.04 10.53
C GLY A 883 -0.06 25.59 10.62
N CYS A 884 0.70 25.39 9.55
CA CYS A 884 2.13 25.68 9.48
C CYS A 884 2.44 27.19 9.51
N THR A 885 2.69 27.77 10.68
CA THR A 885 2.99 29.19 10.85
C THR A 885 4.24 29.69 10.11
N PRO A 886 5.30 28.89 9.85
CA PRO A 886 6.43 29.31 9.02
C PRO A 886 6.17 29.34 7.50
N GLY A 887 4.96 28.99 7.03
CA GLY A 887 4.63 29.03 5.60
C GLY A 887 5.19 27.89 4.74
N VAL A 888 5.72 26.83 5.36
CA VAL A 888 6.32 25.68 4.63
C VAL A 888 5.27 24.72 4.09
N ALA A 889 4.36 24.25 4.94
CA ALA A 889 3.41 23.17 4.63
C ALA A 889 1.94 23.63 4.72
N THR A 890 1.60 24.71 4.03
CA THR A 890 0.28 25.35 4.07
C THR A 890 -0.11 25.97 2.72
N GLN A 891 -1.42 26.14 2.50
CA GLN A 891 -1.97 26.94 1.40
C GLN A 891 -2.69 28.20 1.90
N ASP A 892 -2.68 28.45 3.21
CA ASP A 892 -3.21 29.67 3.79
C ASP A 892 -2.34 30.88 3.39
N PRO A 893 -2.87 31.86 2.65
CA PRO A 893 -2.09 33.00 2.16
C PRO A 893 -1.35 33.75 3.26
N VAL A 894 -1.93 33.87 4.46
CA VAL A 894 -1.32 34.58 5.60
C VAL A 894 -0.06 33.85 6.06
N HIS A 895 -0.15 32.53 6.26
CA HIS A 895 1.02 31.74 6.64
C HIS A 895 2.02 31.61 5.49
N VAL A 896 1.57 31.50 4.23
CA VAL A 896 2.48 31.47 3.06
C VAL A 896 3.31 32.76 2.98
N ALA A 897 2.74 33.92 3.32
CA ALA A 897 3.45 35.19 3.34
C ALA A 897 4.61 35.23 4.36
N HIS A 898 4.59 34.37 5.40
CA HIS A 898 5.67 34.25 6.38
C HIS A 898 6.84 33.38 5.89
N PHE A 899 6.74 32.74 4.72
CA PHE A 899 7.80 31.87 4.22
C PHE A 899 9.06 32.67 3.85
N THR A 900 10.18 32.39 4.53
CA THR A 900 11.47 33.07 4.32
C THR A 900 12.60 32.16 3.84
N GLY A 901 12.36 30.84 3.77
CA GLY A 901 13.34 29.84 3.36
C GLY A 901 13.86 30.06 1.94
N ARG A 902 15.16 29.81 1.70
CA ARG A 902 15.79 30.04 0.39
C ARG A 902 16.52 28.80 -0.11
N SER A 903 16.57 28.63 -1.43
CA SER A 903 17.34 27.53 -2.07
C SER A 903 18.82 27.47 -1.65
N LYS A 904 19.42 28.60 -1.24
CA LYS A 904 20.79 28.63 -0.70
C LYS A 904 20.93 27.84 0.60
N ASN A 905 19.89 27.79 1.44
CA ASN A 905 19.93 27.10 2.74
C ASN A 905 20.04 25.59 2.55
N VAL A 906 19.22 25.03 1.66
CA VAL A 906 19.30 23.63 1.23
C VAL A 906 20.65 23.31 0.60
N THR A 907 21.11 24.17 -0.33
CA THR A 907 22.37 23.96 -1.06
C THR A 907 23.56 23.93 -0.10
N LEU A 908 23.61 24.84 0.87
CA LEU A 908 24.68 24.95 1.85
C LEU A 908 24.72 23.72 2.76
N TYR A 909 23.58 23.35 3.34
CA TYR A 909 23.45 22.16 4.18
C TYR A 909 23.91 20.88 3.47
N LEU A 910 23.45 20.63 2.23
CA LEU A 910 23.85 19.42 1.49
C LEU A 910 25.34 19.41 1.14
N ARG A 911 25.96 20.57 0.93
CA ARG A 911 27.42 20.64 0.73
C ARG A 911 28.18 20.29 2.01
N HIS A 912 27.68 20.70 3.18
CA HIS A 912 28.27 20.31 4.45
C HIS A 912 28.14 18.80 4.70
N VAL A 913 26.97 18.20 4.42
CA VAL A 913 26.77 16.74 4.46
C VAL A 913 27.80 16.01 3.58
N ALA A 914 27.99 16.46 2.33
CA ALA A 914 28.97 15.87 1.43
C ALA A 914 30.41 16.01 1.96
N ARG A 915 30.78 17.15 2.54
CA ARG A 915 32.12 17.36 3.09
C ARG A 915 32.40 16.47 4.29
N GLU A 916 31.44 16.34 5.19
CA GLU A 916 31.53 15.45 6.34
C GLU A 916 31.69 13.99 5.92
N MET A 917 30.92 13.55 4.92
CA MET A 917 31.13 12.22 4.33
C MET A 917 32.56 12.03 3.81
N ARG A 918 33.15 13.03 3.13
CA ARG A 918 34.56 12.94 2.68
C ARG A 918 35.54 12.83 3.83
N GLN A 919 35.31 13.56 4.91
CA GLN A 919 36.17 13.51 6.11
C GLN A 919 36.12 12.13 6.75
N LEU A 920 34.92 11.55 6.91
CA LEU A 920 34.74 10.19 7.44
C LEU A 920 35.35 9.13 6.52
N MET A 921 35.18 9.29 5.20
CA MET A 921 35.82 8.42 4.21
C MET A 921 37.35 8.48 4.31
N ALA A 922 37.92 9.68 4.47
CA ALA A 922 39.36 9.85 4.66
C ALA A 922 39.86 9.12 5.93
N GLN A 923 39.12 9.27 7.04
CA GLN A 923 39.42 8.60 8.32
C GLN A 923 39.39 7.07 8.19
N ALA A 924 38.43 6.52 7.44
CA ALA A 924 38.30 5.08 7.22
C ALA A 924 39.14 4.53 6.04
N GLY A 925 39.95 5.35 5.37
CA GLY A 925 40.77 4.92 4.24
C GLY A 925 40.00 4.67 2.93
N ILE A 926 38.80 5.23 2.80
CA ILE A 926 37.91 5.06 1.64
C ILE A 926 38.19 6.18 0.62
N ARG A 927 38.75 5.83 -0.55
CA ARG A 927 39.01 6.81 -1.63
C ARG A 927 37.78 7.16 -2.45
N ARG A 928 36.94 6.17 -2.76
CA ARG A 928 35.75 6.33 -3.61
C ARG A 928 34.57 5.58 -3.00
N LEU A 929 33.45 6.26 -2.82
CA LEU A 929 32.25 5.66 -2.23
C LEU A 929 31.72 4.54 -3.12
N ALA A 930 31.80 4.72 -4.44
CA ALA A 930 31.35 3.73 -5.42
C ALA A 930 31.97 2.33 -5.23
N ASP A 931 33.20 2.26 -4.71
CA ASP A 931 33.95 1.01 -4.51
C ASP A 931 33.53 0.27 -3.22
N VAL A 932 32.82 0.95 -2.32
CA VAL A 932 32.45 0.44 -1.00
C VAL A 932 30.95 0.46 -0.73
N VAL A 933 30.11 0.86 -1.68
CA VAL A 933 28.64 0.71 -1.53
C VAL A 933 28.33 -0.77 -1.28
N GLY A 934 27.59 -1.06 -0.21
CA GLY A 934 27.29 -2.42 0.23
C GLY A 934 28.36 -3.09 1.11
N ARG A 935 29.51 -2.44 1.37
CA ARG A 935 30.55 -2.92 2.31
C ARG A 935 30.15 -2.64 3.76
N ARG A 936 29.05 -3.26 4.18
CA ARG A 936 28.55 -3.20 5.55
C ARG A 936 29.52 -3.77 6.58
N ASP A 937 30.51 -4.56 6.15
CA ASP A 937 31.65 -4.99 6.97
C ASP A 937 32.61 -3.87 7.40
N LEU A 938 32.48 -2.67 6.82
CA LEU A 938 33.16 -1.46 7.30
C LEU A 938 32.41 -0.77 8.45
N LEU A 939 31.25 -1.31 8.85
CA LEU A 939 30.50 -0.87 10.02
C LEU A 939 30.71 -1.83 11.17
N GLU A 940 30.62 -1.31 12.39
CA GLU A 940 30.56 -2.09 13.62
C GLU A 940 29.52 -1.52 14.59
N ALA A 941 29.15 -2.30 15.59
CA ALA A 941 28.31 -1.82 16.68
C ALA A 941 29.04 -0.73 17.47
N ARG A 942 28.29 0.20 18.05
CA ARG A 942 28.81 1.10 19.07
C ARG A 942 29.11 0.34 20.37
N ASP A 943 30.18 0.73 21.05
CA ASP A 943 30.62 0.06 22.28
C ASP A 943 29.89 0.59 23.54
N ASP A 944 29.23 1.74 23.43
CA ASP A 944 28.58 2.47 24.53
C ASP A 944 27.05 2.26 24.59
N LEU A 945 26.53 1.23 23.92
CA LEU A 945 25.10 0.94 23.90
C LEU A 945 24.63 0.42 25.27
N THR A 946 23.44 0.85 25.69
CA THR A 946 22.80 0.46 26.96
C THR A 946 21.31 0.20 26.78
N GLY A 947 20.66 -0.45 27.76
CA GLY A 947 19.24 -0.76 27.72
C GLY A 947 18.86 -1.63 26.51
N LYS A 948 17.68 -1.39 25.91
CA LYS A 948 17.22 -2.14 24.73
C LYS A 948 18.18 -2.05 23.54
N ALA A 949 18.83 -0.91 23.35
CA ALA A 949 19.76 -0.69 22.24
C ALA A 949 20.94 -1.68 22.25
N ALA A 950 21.39 -2.11 23.43
CA ALA A 950 22.46 -3.09 23.58
C ALA A 950 22.02 -4.53 23.27
N LEU A 951 20.71 -4.81 23.26
CA LEU A 951 20.15 -6.13 22.99
C LEU A 951 19.99 -6.39 21.48
N ILE A 952 19.92 -5.34 20.67
CA ILE A 952 19.60 -5.47 19.25
C ILE A 952 20.74 -6.16 18.49
N ASP A 953 20.40 -7.22 17.78
CA ASP A 953 21.33 -7.92 16.90
C ASP A 953 21.55 -7.12 15.61
N VAL A 954 22.72 -6.50 15.52
CA VAL A 954 23.20 -5.74 14.36
C VAL A 954 24.17 -6.55 13.47
N SER A 955 24.30 -7.85 13.68
CA SER A 955 25.21 -8.71 12.89
C SER A 955 24.91 -8.66 11.39
N ARG A 956 23.64 -8.63 10.98
CA ARG A 956 23.23 -8.45 9.58
C ARG A 956 23.64 -7.09 8.99
N LEU A 957 23.88 -6.09 9.84
CA LEU A 957 24.27 -4.74 9.44
C LEU A 957 25.79 -4.54 9.43
N THR A 958 26.57 -5.51 9.92
CA THR A 958 28.02 -5.41 10.15
C THR A 958 28.81 -6.60 9.61
N SER A 959 28.14 -7.68 9.19
CA SER A 959 28.74 -8.86 8.56
C SER A 959 29.21 -8.59 7.14
N ALA A 960 30.13 -9.40 6.62
CA ALA A 960 30.55 -9.32 5.23
C ALA A 960 29.38 -9.56 4.26
N PRO A 961 29.25 -8.77 3.18
CA PRO A 961 28.28 -9.06 2.13
C PRO A 961 28.66 -10.36 1.39
N PRO A 962 27.68 -11.07 0.79
CA PRO A 962 27.92 -12.32 0.07
C PRO A 962 28.84 -12.14 -1.16
N GLY A 963 28.92 -10.92 -1.70
CA GLY A 963 29.79 -10.59 -2.81
C GLY A 963 29.88 -9.09 -3.05
N ARG A 964 30.47 -8.71 -4.19
CA ARG A 964 30.53 -7.31 -4.64
C ARG A 964 29.99 -7.21 -6.05
N ALA A 965 29.13 -6.22 -6.29
CA ALA A 965 28.77 -5.83 -7.64
C ALA A 965 29.90 -5.01 -8.27
N GLN A 966 30.31 -5.37 -9.49
CA GLN A 966 31.23 -4.54 -10.26
C GLN A 966 30.54 -3.24 -10.74
N LYS A 967 31.36 -2.33 -11.29
CA LYS A 967 30.99 -0.98 -11.74
C LYS A 967 29.62 -0.95 -12.45
N ARG A 968 28.77 -0.01 -12.03
CA ARG A 968 27.39 0.12 -12.53
C ARG A 968 27.31 0.54 -14.00
N SER A 969 26.32 0.00 -14.71
CA SER A 969 25.90 0.43 -16.04
C SER A 969 24.37 0.52 -16.16
N LEU A 970 23.81 1.68 -15.83
CA LEU A 970 22.38 1.99 -16.02
C LEU A 970 21.99 2.03 -17.50
N ALA A 971 22.95 2.36 -18.37
CA ALA A 971 22.75 2.34 -19.82
C ALA A 971 22.46 0.92 -20.33
N ARG A 972 23.15 -0.10 -19.79
CA ARG A 972 22.90 -1.51 -20.10
C ARG A 972 21.46 -1.89 -19.76
N GLN A 973 20.97 -1.47 -18.58
CA GLN A 973 19.60 -1.73 -18.16
C GLN A 973 18.56 -1.09 -19.08
N SER A 974 18.76 0.19 -19.45
CA SER A 974 17.88 0.83 -20.42
C SER A 974 17.90 0.12 -21.76
N GLN A 975 19.07 -0.27 -22.28
CA GLN A 975 19.19 -0.96 -23.56
C GLN A 975 18.47 -2.32 -23.58
N LEU A 976 18.61 -3.13 -22.52
CA LEU A 976 17.94 -4.43 -22.39
C LEU A 976 16.41 -4.35 -22.45
N HIS A 977 15.85 -3.21 -22.01
CA HIS A 977 14.41 -3.01 -21.89
C HIS A 977 13.90 -1.86 -22.79
N THR A 978 14.66 -1.46 -23.80
CA THR A 978 14.21 -0.48 -24.80
C THR A 978 13.32 -1.18 -25.82
N PRO A 979 12.07 -0.76 -25.99
CA PRO A 979 11.19 -1.34 -26.99
C PRO A 979 11.66 -0.98 -28.41
N PRO A 980 11.35 -1.82 -29.42
CA PRO A 980 11.65 -1.49 -30.81
C PRO A 980 10.91 -0.21 -31.25
N PRO A 981 11.55 0.67 -32.02
CA PRO A 981 10.91 1.90 -32.48
C PRO A 981 9.80 1.60 -33.49
N ARG A 982 8.67 2.32 -33.38
CA ARG A 982 7.58 2.28 -34.37
C ARG A 982 7.94 3.20 -35.55
N VAL A 983 8.82 2.73 -36.43
CA VAL A 983 9.48 3.54 -37.49
C VAL A 983 8.51 4.35 -38.33
N ARG A 984 7.43 3.74 -38.82
CA ARG A 984 6.42 4.44 -39.66
C ARG A 984 5.73 5.60 -38.92
N GLU A 985 5.44 5.42 -37.63
CA GLU A 985 4.87 6.48 -36.79
C GLU A 985 5.88 7.61 -36.55
N ALA A 986 7.15 7.26 -36.32
CA ALA A 986 8.23 8.22 -36.14
C ALA A 986 8.46 9.08 -37.40
N GLU A 987 8.37 8.49 -38.59
CA GLU A 987 8.44 9.23 -39.86
C GLU A 987 7.21 10.14 -40.06
N ALA A 988 6.02 9.61 -39.78
CA ALA A 988 4.77 10.36 -39.91
C ALA A 988 4.73 11.59 -38.99
N VAL A 989 5.17 11.45 -37.74
CA VAL A 989 5.17 12.57 -36.78
C VAL A 989 6.16 13.67 -37.16
N VAL A 990 7.33 13.32 -37.70
CA VAL A 990 8.32 14.31 -38.15
C VAL A 990 7.73 15.20 -39.25
N ARG A 991 7.06 14.59 -40.23
CA ARG A 991 6.37 15.30 -41.32
C ARG A 991 5.22 16.17 -40.79
N ALA A 992 4.41 15.64 -39.87
CA ALA A 992 3.31 16.39 -39.25
C ALA A 992 3.82 17.61 -38.44
N ILE A 993 4.93 17.46 -37.71
CA ILE A 993 5.62 18.55 -37.00
C ILE A 993 6.14 19.61 -37.97
N ALA A 994 6.58 19.22 -39.18
CA ALA A 994 6.98 20.14 -40.24
C ALA A 994 5.81 20.89 -40.88
N GLY A 995 4.57 20.57 -40.51
CA GLY A 995 3.35 21.26 -40.95
C GLY A 995 2.57 20.50 -42.02
N GLU A 996 3.01 19.33 -42.46
CA GLU A 996 2.26 18.48 -43.38
C GLU A 996 1.01 17.90 -42.69
N THR A 997 -0.02 17.59 -43.49
CA THR A 997 -1.11 16.74 -43.04
C THR A 997 -0.76 15.31 -43.44
N VAL A 998 -0.64 14.41 -42.47
CA VAL A 998 -0.16 13.05 -42.68
C VAL A 998 -1.23 12.05 -42.30
N GLU A 999 -1.46 11.08 -43.18
CA GLU A 999 -2.31 9.92 -42.92
C GLU A 999 -1.45 8.65 -43.00
N LEU A 1000 -1.52 7.82 -41.96
CA LEU A 1000 -0.83 6.53 -41.89
C LEU A 1000 -1.86 5.43 -41.69
N VAL A 1001 -1.80 4.40 -42.55
CA VAL A 1001 -2.69 3.23 -42.49
C VAL A 1001 -1.88 1.99 -42.15
N GLN A 1002 -2.26 1.25 -41.11
CA GLN A 1002 -1.58 0.02 -40.68
C GLN A 1002 -2.57 -1.05 -40.22
N ARG A 1003 -2.15 -2.32 -40.33
CA ARG A 1003 -2.79 -3.42 -39.62
C ARG A 1003 -2.01 -3.68 -38.34
N LEU A 1004 -2.72 -3.92 -37.24
CA LEU A 1004 -2.14 -4.13 -35.92
C LEU A 1004 -2.55 -5.51 -35.38
N THR A 1005 -1.73 -6.02 -34.46
CA THR A 1005 -2.02 -7.17 -33.58
C THR A 1005 -1.87 -6.75 -32.12
N ASN A 1006 -2.32 -7.56 -31.16
CA ASN A 1006 -2.12 -7.23 -29.72
C ASN A 1006 -0.64 -7.06 -29.31
N ALA A 1007 0.30 -7.59 -30.10
CA ALA A 1007 1.73 -7.33 -29.90
C ALA A 1007 2.11 -5.86 -30.19
N ASP A 1008 1.29 -5.13 -30.95
CA ASP A 1008 1.45 -3.70 -31.20
C ASP A 1008 0.98 -2.86 -30.00
N ARG A 1009 1.88 -2.73 -29.03
CA ARG A 1009 1.69 -1.92 -27.82
C ARG A 1009 2.11 -0.48 -28.04
N CYS A 1010 1.60 0.41 -27.18
CA CYS A 1010 1.99 1.82 -27.11
C CYS A 1010 1.88 2.59 -28.44
N VAL A 1011 0.93 2.21 -29.29
CA VAL A 1011 0.66 2.84 -30.59
C VAL A 1011 0.35 4.32 -30.39
N GLY A 1012 1.07 5.20 -31.08
CA GLY A 1012 0.95 6.65 -30.98
C GLY A 1012 1.65 7.29 -29.78
N VAL A 1013 2.17 6.51 -28.82
CA VAL A 1013 2.79 7.07 -27.61
C VAL A 1013 4.10 7.79 -27.94
N GLY A 1014 4.97 7.20 -28.76
CA GLY A 1014 6.21 7.87 -29.18
C GLY A 1014 5.96 9.15 -29.99
N THR A 1015 4.97 9.09 -30.88
CA THR A 1015 4.44 10.25 -31.62
C THR A 1015 4.00 11.37 -30.68
N ALA A 1016 3.20 11.06 -29.65
CA ALA A 1016 2.78 12.02 -28.65
C ALA A 1016 3.98 12.63 -27.91
N GLY A 1017 5.01 11.84 -27.64
CA GLY A 1017 6.26 12.28 -27.02
C GLY A 1017 7.00 13.34 -27.84
N GLU A 1018 7.14 13.13 -29.15
CA GLU A 1018 7.78 14.09 -30.05
C GLU A 1018 6.98 15.40 -30.18
N VAL A 1019 5.66 15.28 -30.34
CA VAL A 1019 4.76 16.45 -30.36
C VAL A 1019 4.85 17.23 -29.05
N ALA A 1020 4.75 16.55 -27.91
CA ALA A 1020 4.83 17.17 -26.58
C ALA A 1020 6.18 17.85 -26.33
N ARG A 1021 7.28 17.27 -26.82
CA ARG A 1021 8.61 17.85 -26.69
C ARG A 1021 8.69 19.18 -27.43
N ARG A 1022 8.15 19.25 -28.64
CA ARG A 1022 8.18 20.43 -29.52
C ARG A 1022 7.16 21.51 -29.13
N PHE A 1023 5.92 21.12 -28.90
CA PHE A 1023 4.77 22.04 -28.75
C PHE A 1023 4.15 22.04 -27.35
N GLY A 1024 4.63 21.19 -26.44
CA GLY A 1024 4.04 21.02 -25.10
C GLY A 1024 2.65 20.38 -25.16
N ASP A 1025 1.85 20.63 -24.13
CA ASP A 1025 0.49 20.06 -24.00
C ASP A 1025 -0.51 20.66 -25.01
N ALA A 1026 -0.12 21.69 -25.78
CA ALA A 1026 -0.96 22.30 -26.80
C ALA A 1026 -1.17 21.40 -28.04
N GLY A 1027 -0.20 20.52 -28.34
CA GLY A 1027 -0.27 19.61 -29.48
C GLY A 1027 -0.05 20.27 -30.85
N LEU A 1028 -0.60 19.64 -31.89
CA LEU A 1028 -0.62 20.10 -33.27
C LEU A 1028 -1.96 20.78 -33.61
N PRO A 1029 -2.02 21.57 -34.70
CA PRO A 1029 -3.30 21.94 -35.31
C PRO A 1029 -4.19 20.71 -35.58
N ALA A 1030 -5.50 20.88 -35.51
CA ALA A 1030 -6.47 19.79 -35.65
C ALA A 1030 -6.29 18.98 -36.95
N GLY A 1031 -6.39 17.65 -36.86
CA GLY A 1031 -6.35 16.73 -38.00
C GLY A 1031 -4.98 16.59 -38.70
N LYS A 1032 -3.89 17.14 -38.15
CA LYS A 1032 -2.57 17.10 -38.80
C LYS A 1032 -1.97 15.70 -38.90
N LEU A 1033 -2.28 14.81 -37.97
CA LEU A 1033 -1.82 13.43 -38.00
C LEU A 1033 -3.00 12.49 -37.80
N VAL A 1034 -3.32 11.73 -38.84
CA VAL A 1034 -4.39 10.74 -38.84
C VAL A 1034 -3.77 9.34 -38.90
N LEU A 1035 -4.08 8.50 -37.93
CA LEU A 1035 -3.59 7.14 -37.80
C LEU A 1035 -4.79 6.19 -37.92
N ARG A 1036 -4.87 5.44 -39.02
CA ARG A 1036 -5.92 4.47 -39.29
C ARG A 1036 -5.39 3.05 -39.12
N HIS A 1037 -6.10 2.28 -38.33
CA HIS A 1037 -5.70 0.96 -37.91
C HIS A 1037 -6.82 -0.06 -38.12
N LYS A 1038 -6.44 -1.30 -38.40
CA LYS A 1038 -7.34 -2.46 -38.45
C LYS A 1038 -6.74 -3.64 -37.67
N GLY A 1039 -7.56 -4.42 -36.97
CA GLY A 1039 -7.18 -5.66 -36.27
C GLY A 1039 -7.34 -5.58 -34.75
N ALA A 1040 -6.27 -5.87 -33.99
CA ALA A 1040 -6.26 -5.63 -32.54
C ALA A 1040 -5.05 -4.78 -32.16
N ALA A 1041 -5.19 -3.85 -31.22
CA ALA A 1041 -4.05 -3.13 -30.65
C ALA A 1041 -3.79 -3.57 -29.21
N GLY A 1042 -2.52 -3.66 -28.85
CA GLY A 1042 -2.10 -3.96 -27.48
C GLY A 1042 -2.34 -2.78 -26.53
N HIS A 1043 -1.83 -2.96 -25.31
CA HIS A 1043 -1.94 -2.00 -24.21
C HIS A 1043 -1.46 -0.59 -24.59
N PHE A 1044 -2.03 0.43 -23.96
CA PHE A 1044 -1.67 1.85 -24.12
C PHE A 1044 -1.88 2.44 -25.53
N TYR A 1045 -2.81 1.90 -26.31
CA TYR A 1045 -3.22 2.51 -27.58
C TYR A 1045 -3.68 3.96 -27.39
N ALA A 1046 -3.12 4.90 -28.16
CA ALA A 1046 -3.44 6.32 -28.10
C ALA A 1046 -3.27 6.97 -26.71
N ALA A 1047 -2.47 6.37 -25.82
CA ALA A 1047 -2.13 7.00 -24.54
C ALA A 1047 -1.29 8.28 -24.76
N TYR A 1048 -1.43 9.25 -23.85
CA TYR A 1048 -0.79 10.57 -23.93
C TYR A 1048 -1.16 11.41 -25.16
N SER A 1049 -2.24 11.05 -25.88
CA SER A 1049 -2.67 11.76 -27.08
C SER A 1049 -2.82 13.28 -26.87
N LEU A 1050 -2.45 14.03 -27.90
CA LEU A 1050 -2.50 15.49 -27.94
C LEU A 1050 -3.43 15.98 -29.06
N ALA A 1051 -3.82 17.25 -28.99
CA ALA A 1051 -4.57 17.89 -30.08
C ALA A 1051 -3.84 17.71 -31.42
N GLY A 1052 -4.61 17.56 -32.50
CA GLY A 1052 -4.09 17.32 -33.85
C GLY A 1052 -3.73 15.88 -34.19
N MET A 1053 -3.80 14.96 -33.22
CA MET A 1053 -3.68 13.52 -33.43
C MET A 1053 -5.07 12.88 -33.47
N GLU A 1054 -5.35 12.08 -34.51
CA GLU A 1054 -6.59 11.32 -34.65
C GLU A 1054 -6.30 9.84 -34.89
N PHE A 1055 -7.01 9.00 -34.16
CA PHE A 1055 -6.87 7.55 -34.17
C PHE A 1055 -8.19 6.92 -34.59
N TYR A 1056 -8.16 6.09 -35.62
CA TYR A 1056 -9.32 5.33 -36.09
C TYR A 1056 -8.97 3.85 -36.06
N MET A 1057 -9.63 3.08 -35.21
CA MET A 1057 -9.42 1.65 -35.06
C MET A 1057 -10.66 0.88 -35.53
N GLN A 1058 -10.49 0.02 -36.53
CA GLN A 1058 -11.46 -1.01 -36.88
C GLN A 1058 -11.02 -2.33 -36.23
N GLY A 1059 -11.73 -2.76 -35.19
CA GLY A 1059 -11.42 -3.93 -34.37
C GLY A 1059 -11.44 -3.59 -32.88
N LEU A 1060 -10.45 -4.05 -32.12
CA LEU A 1060 -10.42 -3.92 -30.66
C LEU A 1060 -9.09 -3.40 -30.11
N VAL A 1061 -9.11 -2.85 -28.90
CA VAL A 1061 -7.91 -2.38 -28.18
C VAL A 1061 -7.88 -2.95 -26.76
N ALA A 1062 -6.69 -3.34 -26.30
CA ALA A 1062 -6.48 -3.81 -24.94
C ALA A 1062 -6.51 -2.65 -23.91
N ASP A 1063 -6.09 -2.94 -22.68
CA ASP A 1063 -6.24 -2.06 -21.52
C ASP A 1063 -5.43 -0.75 -21.64
N SER A 1064 -5.81 0.24 -20.83
CA SER A 1064 -5.15 1.55 -20.72
C SER A 1064 -5.16 2.40 -21.99
N CYS A 1065 -6.06 2.11 -22.94
CA CYS A 1065 -6.28 2.96 -24.11
C CYS A 1065 -6.64 4.39 -23.68
N PHE A 1066 -6.08 5.39 -24.38
CA PHE A 1066 -6.34 6.82 -24.13
C PHE A 1066 -5.94 7.35 -22.74
N THR A 1067 -5.09 6.60 -22.01
CA THR A 1067 -4.56 7.00 -20.69
C THR A 1067 -3.82 8.33 -20.76
N ALA A 1068 -4.04 9.20 -19.77
CA ALA A 1068 -3.39 10.51 -19.62
C ALA A 1068 -3.49 11.42 -20.88
N ALA A 1069 -4.52 11.24 -21.70
CA ALA A 1069 -4.75 12.06 -22.88
C ALA A 1069 -4.97 13.54 -22.51
N TYR A 1070 -4.39 14.41 -23.32
CA TYR A 1070 -4.49 15.86 -23.22
C TYR A 1070 -5.01 16.48 -24.52
N GLY A 1071 -5.81 15.72 -25.27
CA GLY A 1071 -6.36 16.10 -26.54
C GLY A 1071 -6.53 14.89 -27.45
N GLY A 1072 -6.63 15.17 -28.74
CA GLY A 1072 -6.76 14.15 -29.77
C GLY A 1072 -8.17 13.58 -29.88
N LYS A 1073 -8.36 12.72 -30.88
CA LYS A 1073 -9.61 12.03 -31.17
C LYS A 1073 -9.32 10.53 -31.30
N VAL A 1074 -10.09 9.70 -30.61
CA VAL A 1074 -10.06 8.25 -30.75
C VAL A 1074 -11.43 7.76 -31.21
N VAL A 1075 -11.45 6.96 -32.27
CA VAL A 1075 -12.65 6.29 -32.78
C VAL A 1075 -12.36 4.79 -32.85
N ILE A 1076 -13.20 3.98 -32.22
CA ILE A 1076 -13.06 2.52 -32.20
C ILE A 1076 -14.38 1.91 -32.65
N VAL A 1077 -14.31 1.04 -33.66
CA VAL A 1077 -15.47 0.39 -34.26
C VAL A 1077 -15.17 -1.11 -34.42
N PRO A 1078 -16.04 -2.03 -33.98
CA PRO A 1078 -15.82 -3.46 -34.11
C PRO A 1078 -15.77 -3.88 -35.58
N GLU A 1079 -15.09 -4.99 -35.85
CA GLU A 1079 -15.25 -5.66 -37.13
C GLU A 1079 -16.70 -6.16 -37.25
N GLY A 1080 -17.40 -5.80 -38.33
CA GLY A 1080 -18.81 -6.16 -38.53
C GLY A 1080 -19.85 -5.21 -37.93
N ASN A 1081 -19.44 -4.13 -37.25
CA ASN A 1081 -20.33 -3.09 -36.67
C ASN A 1081 -21.34 -3.62 -35.63
N ASP A 1082 -20.99 -4.67 -34.88
CA ASP A 1082 -21.82 -5.16 -33.77
C ASP A 1082 -21.46 -4.46 -32.45
N GLY A 1083 -22.30 -3.49 -32.05
CA GLY A 1083 -22.14 -2.70 -30.82
C GLY A 1083 -22.27 -3.49 -29.51
N SER A 1084 -22.74 -4.75 -29.55
CA SER A 1084 -22.84 -5.59 -28.36
C SER A 1084 -21.49 -6.14 -27.89
N LEU A 1085 -20.48 -6.13 -28.75
CA LEU A 1085 -19.14 -6.66 -28.48
C LEU A 1085 -18.33 -5.71 -27.61
N THR A 1086 -17.49 -6.26 -26.74
CA THR A 1086 -16.48 -5.46 -26.01
C THR A 1086 -15.31 -5.16 -26.94
N VAL A 1087 -15.02 -3.89 -27.17
CA VAL A 1087 -13.96 -3.45 -28.11
C VAL A 1087 -12.84 -2.68 -27.43
N VAL A 1088 -12.99 -2.34 -26.15
CA VAL A 1088 -11.99 -1.65 -25.34
C VAL A 1088 -11.78 -2.39 -24.03
N GLY A 1089 -10.52 -2.63 -23.67
CA GLY A 1089 -10.13 -3.21 -22.39
C GLY A 1089 -10.39 -2.34 -21.16
N ASN A 1090 -9.82 -2.73 -20.02
CA ASN A 1090 -9.95 -2.03 -18.75
C ASN A 1090 -9.24 -0.67 -18.74
N THR A 1091 -9.63 0.19 -17.81
CA THR A 1091 -8.89 1.42 -17.44
C THR A 1091 -8.71 2.40 -18.62
N PHE A 1092 -9.67 2.40 -19.56
CA PHE A 1092 -9.72 3.38 -20.65
C PHE A 1092 -9.74 4.82 -20.10
N GLY A 1093 -8.98 5.72 -20.71
CA GLY A 1093 -9.04 7.15 -20.39
C GLY A 1093 -8.51 7.51 -19.00
N TYR A 1094 -7.74 6.62 -18.35
CA TYR A 1094 -7.26 6.84 -16.99
C TYR A 1094 -6.47 8.14 -16.85
N GLY A 1095 -7.00 9.07 -16.04
CA GLY A 1095 -6.34 10.36 -15.80
C GLY A 1095 -6.39 11.32 -17.00
N ALA A 1096 -7.17 11.02 -18.04
CA ALA A 1096 -7.32 11.88 -19.20
C ALA A 1096 -7.96 13.23 -18.81
N ARG A 1097 -7.52 14.29 -19.47
CA ARG A 1097 -7.91 15.68 -19.14
C ARG A 1097 -8.57 16.41 -20.29
N ARG A 1098 -8.27 16.04 -21.54
CA ARG A 1098 -8.89 16.60 -22.75
C ARG A 1098 -8.96 15.52 -23.84
N GLY A 1099 -9.71 15.82 -24.90
CA GLY A 1099 -9.83 14.99 -26.10
C GLY A 1099 -11.22 14.40 -26.27
N ARG A 1100 -11.42 13.65 -27.35
CA ARG A 1100 -12.71 13.05 -27.73
C ARG A 1100 -12.56 11.56 -28.00
N ALA A 1101 -13.50 10.76 -27.50
CA ALA A 1101 -13.55 9.33 -27.77
C ALA A 1101 -14.94 8.90 -28.22
N TYR A 1102 -15.00 8.08 -29.27
CA TYR A 1102 -16.21 7.51 -29.81
C TYR A 1102 -16.00 5.99 -29.97
N ILE A 1103 -16.73 5.21 -29.18
CA ILE A 1103 -16.54 3.76 -29.08
C ILE A 1103 -17.86 3.10 -29.45
N ALA A 1104 -17.92 2.49 -30.62
CA ALA A 1104 -19.10 1.77 -31.10
C ALA A 1104 -19.10 0.33 -30.56
N GLY A 1105 -19.12 0.19 -29.23
CA GLY A 1105 -19.12 -1.10 -28.55
C GLY A 1105 -18.97 -0.93 -27.04
N ARG A 1106 -18.89 -2.05 -26.32
CA ARG A 1106 -18.69 -2.08 -24.86
C ARG A 1106 -17.23 -1.86 -24.47
N ALA A 1107 -17.01 -1.40 -23.25
CA ALA A 1107 -15.69 -1.21 -22.66
C ALA A 1107 -15.56 -1.87 -21.28
N GLY A 1108 -14.33 -2.24 -20.93
CA GLY A 1108 -13.98 -2.96 -19.71
C GLY A 1108 -14.16 -2.20 -18.40
N ASN A 1109 -13.64 -2.80 -17.33
CA ASN A 1109 -13.74 -2.29 -15.95
C ASN A 1109 -12.98 -0.97 -15.78
N ARG A 1110 -13.42 -0.16 -14.81
CA ARG A 1110 -12.78 1.11 -14.45
C ARG A 1110 -12.65 2.07 -15.63
N PHE A 1111 -13.60 2.03 -16.54
CA PHE A 1111 -13.71 2.94 -17.67
C PHE A 1111 -13.70 4.40 -17.22
N ALA A 1112 -12.87 5.25 -17.82
CA ALA A 1112 -12.72 6.66 -17.51
C ALA A 1112 -12.41 6.96 -16.02
N ILE A 1113 -11.66 6.07 -15.35
CA ILE A 1113 -11.22 6.30 -13.98
C ILE A 1113 -10.32 7.54 -13.86
N CYS A 1114 -10.51 8.33 -12.81
CA CYS A 1114 -9.83 9.61 -12.63
C CYS A 1114 -9.95 10.55 -13.85
N LEU A 1115 -11.06 10.56 -14.60
CA LEU A 1115 -11.27 11.55 -15.66
C LEU A 1115 -11.28 12.97 -15.05
N ARG A 1116 -10.52 13.92 -15.61
CA ARG A 1116 -10.28 15.20 -14.92
C ARG A 1116 -10.74 16.41 -15.71
N LYS A 1117 -10.98 17.50 -14.98
CA LYS A 1117 -11.06 18.84 -15.58
C LYS A 1117 -9.73 19.21 -16.22
N SER A 1118 -9.83 20.02 -17.27
CA SER A 1118 -8.68 20.73 -17.81
C SER A 1118 -8.66 22.17 -17.29
N HIS A 1119 -7.54 22.86 -17.50
CA HIS A 1119 -7.46 24.28 -17.20
C HIS A 1119 -8.15 25.16 -18.25
N GLU A 1120 -8.58 24.57 -19.38
CA GLU A 1120 -9.15 25.23 -20.56
C GLU A 1120 -10.61 24.80 -20.85
N GLY A 1121 -11.25 24.05 -19.94
CA GLY A 1121 -12.61 23.52 -20.13
C GLY A 1121 -12.91 22.26 -19.31
N ASP A 1122 -14.11 21.73 -19.48
CA ASP A 1122 -14.72 20.77 -18.54
C ASP A 1122 -14.07 19.38 -18.48
N GLY A 1123 -13.29 18.98 -19.49
CA GLY A 1123 -12.59 17.70 -19.54
C GLY A 1123 -12.74 16.98 -20.89
N PRO A 1124 -12.45 15.67 -20.97
CA PRO A 1124 -12.70 14.85 -22.15
C PRO A 1124 -14.19 14.68 -22.47
N ARG A 1125 -14.51 14.39 -23.72
CA ARG A 1125 -15.87 14.04 -24.18
C ARG A 1125 -15.90 12.62 -24.74
N ILE A 1126 -16.76 11.77 -24.20
CA ILE A 1126 -16.74 10.33 -24.47
C ILE A 1126 -18.13 9.83 -24.84
N VAL A 1127 -18.24 9.01 -25.88
CA VAL A 1127 -19.44 8.23 -26.22
C VAL A 1127 -19.07 6.76 -26.29
N VAL A 1128 -19.84 5.90 -25.64
CA VAL A 1128 -19.62 4.44 -25.56
C VAL A 1128 -20.95 3.69 -25.48
N GLU A 1129 -21.00 2.45 -25.95
CA GLU A 1129 -22.25 1.66 -26.03
C GLU A 1129 -22.44 0.68 -24.86
N GLY A 1130 -21.54 0.72 -23.87
CA GLY A 1130 -21.68 0.00 -22.59
C GLY A 1130 -20.37 -0.01 -21.82
N VAL A 1131 -20.44 -0.18 -20.50
CA VAL A 1131 -19.27 -0.16 -19.62
C VAL A 1131 -19.41 -1.19 -18.50
N GLU A 1132 -18.30 -1.81 -18.09
CA GLU A 1132 -18.29 -2.73 -16.95
C GLU A 1132 -18.14 -2.00 -15.60
N ALA A 1133 -17.85 -2.75 -14.54
CA ALA A 1133 -17.86 -2.26 -13.16
C ALA A 1133 -16.87 -1.11 -12.89
N ASN A 1134 -17.19 -0.29 -11.89
CA ASN A 1134 -16.40 0.85 -11.43
C ASN A 1134 -16.15 1.93 -12.51
N ALA A 1135 -17.03 2.05 -13.51
CA ALA A 1135 -16.96 3.11 -14.50
C ALA A 1135 -17.08 4.51 -13.86
N PHE A 1136 -16.31 5.47 -14.39
CA PHE A 1136 -16.21 6.86 -13.94
C PHE A 1136 -15.77 7.02 -12.48
N GLN A 1137 -15.14 5.99 -11.90
CA GLN A 1137 -14.63 6.09 -10.55
C GLN A 1137 -13.61 7.24 -10.45
N TYR A 1138 -13.63 8.02 -9.37
CA TYR A 1138 -12.72 9.15 -9.16
C TYR A 1138 -12.81 10.28 -10.22
N MET A 1139 -13.87 10.31 -11.03
CA MET A 1139 -14.06 11.35 -12.04
C MET A 1139 -14.24 12.73 -11.38
N THR A 1140 -13.45 13.70 -11.81
CA THR A 1140 -13.49 15.09 -11.35
C THR A 1140 -13.87 16.08 -12.44
N GLY A 1141 -13.94 15.64 -13.71
CA GLY A 1141 -14.42 16.43 -14.85
C GLY A 1141 -14.55 15.59 -16.12
N GLY A 1142 -15.19 16.17 -17.14
CA GLY A 1142 -15.51 15.55 -18.42
C GLY A 1142 -17.01 15.36 -18.63
N VAL A 1143 -17.36 14.94 -19.84
CA VAL A 1143 -18.74 14.58 -20.20
C VAL A 1143 -18.71 13.21 -20.89
N ALA A 1144 -19.54 12.29 -20.42
CA ALA A 1144 -19.69 10.97 -21.03
C ALA A 1144 -21.15 10.66 -21.36
N LEU A 1145 -21.38 9.97 -22.46
CA LEU A 1145 -22.66 9.40 -22.86
C LEU A 1145 -22.51 7.88 -23.00
N VAL A 1146 -23.27 7.13 -22.23
CA VAL A 1146 -23.30 5.66 -22.26
C VAL A 1146 -24.63 5.22 -22.86
N LEU A 1147 -24.57 4.60 -24.04
CA LEU A 1147 -25.71 4.21 -24.86
C LEU A 1147 -26.21 2.78 -24.61
N GLY A 1148 -25.72 2.13 -23.56
CA GLY A 1148 -26.11 0.75 -23.23
C GLY A 1148 -25.80 0.40 -21.78
N PRO A 1149 -25.65 -0.91 -21.46
CA PRO A 1149 -25.61 -1.37 -20.06
C PRO A 1149 -24.35 -0.89 -19.31
N THR A 1150 -24.50 -0.73 -18.01
CA THR A 1150 -23.43 -0.36 -17.06
C THR A 1150 -23.16 -1.49 -16.05
N GLY A 1151 -21.93 -1.63 -15.55
CA GLY A 1151 -21.61 -2.53 -14.44
C GLY A 1151 -21.90 -1.91 -13.06
N PHE A 1152 -21.55 -2.62 -11.98
CA PHE A 1152 -21.75 -2.12 -10.60
C PHE A 1152 -20.84 -0.94 -10.23
N ASN A 1153 -21.27 -0.16 -9.24
CA ASN A 1153 -20.48 0.90 -8.58
C ASN A 1153 -20.10 2.08 -9.49
N VAL A 1154 -20.97 2.43 -10.44
CA VAL A 1154 -20.79 3.55 -11.36
C VAL A 1154 -20.73 4.87 -10.60
N GLY A 1155 -19.76 5.72 -10.94
CA GLY A 1155 -19.62 7.05 -10.35
C GLY A 1155 -19.07 7.06 -8.91
N SER A 1156 -18.52 5.96 -8.42
CA SER A 1156 -17.92 5.92 -7.08
C SER A 1156 -16.76 6.93 -6.96
N GLY A 1157 -16.79 7.79 -5.95
CA GLY A 1157 -15.80 8.87 -5.81
C GLY A 1157 -15.83 9.91 -6.94
N MET A 1158 -16.87 9.95 -7.77
CA MET A 1158 -17.06 11.01 -8.76
C MET A 1158 -17.44 12.31 -8.05
N THR A 1159 -16.59 13.33 -8.15
CA THR A 1159 -16.79 14.64 -7.52
C THR A 1159 -16.92 15.77 -8.53
N GLY A 1160 -17.01 15.47 -9.81
CA GLY A 1160 -17.24 16.47 -10.86
C GLY A 1160 -17.30 15.88 -12.26
N GLY A 1161 -17.93 16.59 -13.19
CA GLY A 1161 -18.25 16.11 -14.54
C GLY A 1161 -19.71 15.63 -14.66
N VAL A 1162 -20.12 15.21 -15.85
CA VAL A 1162 -21.50 14.76 -16.14
C VAL A 1162 -21.48 13.46 -16.93
N VAL A 1163 -22.32 12.50 -16.54
CA VAL A 1163 -22.50 11.22 -17.24
C VAL A 1163 -23.98 11.08 -17.60
N TYR A 1164 -24.26 10.91 -18.89
CA TYR A 1164 -25.59 10.60 -19.41
C TYR A 1164 -25.68 9.09 -19.63
N LEU A 1165 -26.73 8.46 -19.10
CA LEU A 1165 -26.99 7.04 -19.22
C LEU A 1165 -28.32 6.86 -19.96
N LEU A 1166 -28.34 6.11 -21.07
CA LEU A 1166 -29.56 5.90 -21.86
C LEU A 1166 -30.60 5.08 -21.08
N ASP A 1167 -30.16 4.00 -20.43
CA ASP A 1167 -31.00 3.11 -19.62
C ASP A 1167 -30.34 2.90 -18.24
N ALA A 1168 -30.51 3.88 -17.34
CA ALA A 1168 -29.87 3.86 -16.02
C ALA A 1168 -30.50 2.81 -15.11
N ASP A 1169 -29.74 1.78 -14.74
CA ASP A 1169 -30.05 0.91 -13.60
C ASP A 1169 -29.57 1.59 -12.32
N GLU A 1170 -30.52 2.14 -11.56
CA GLU A 1170 -30.24 2.87 -10.32
C GLU A 1170 -29.58 2.03 -9.23
N GLU A 1171 -29.70 0.69 -9.26
CA GLU A 1171 -29.05 -0.21 -8.29
C GLU A 1171 -27.55 -0.33 -8.53
N ARG A 1172 -27.09 0.00 -9.75
CA ARG A 1172 -25.68 -0.04 -10.14
C ARG A 1172 -24.92 1.25 -9.85
N LEU A 1173 -25.63 2.32 -9.48
CA LEU A 1173 -25.05 3.62 -9.18
C LEU A 1173 -24.51 3.68 -7.75
N ASN A 1174 -23.34 4.30 -7.57
CA ASN A 1174 -22.87 4.64 -6.23
C ASN A 1174 -23.53 5.94 -5.73
N ARG A 1175 -24.68 5.80 -5.07
CA ARG A 1175 -25.48 6.92 -4.55
C ARG A 1175 -24.82 7.71 -3.41
N GLN A 1176 -23.66 7.30 -2.91
CA GLN A 1176 -22.90 8.10 -1.94
C GLN A 1176 -22.28 9.34 -2.61
N TYR A 1177 -21.95 9.26 -3.89
CA TYR A 1177 -21.22 10.30 -4.62
C TYR A 1177 -22.03 10.93 -5.76
N VAL A 1178 -22.94 10.18 -6.38
CA VAL A 1178 -23.73 10.67 -7.51
C VAL A 1178 -25.22 10.71 -7.21
N GLN A 1179 -25.89 11.66 -7.84
CA GLN A 1179 -27.34 11.74 -7.94
C GLN A 1179 -27.73 11.60 -9.41
N ALA A 1180 -28.84 10.92 -9.69
CA ALA A 1180 -29.37 10.76 -11.02
C ALA A 1180 -30.72 11.47 -11.12
N GLU A 1181 -30.94 12.15 -12.24
CA GLU A 1181 -32.20 12.83 -12.58
C GLU A 1181 -32.57 12.43 -14.01
N LEU A 1182 -33.87 12.18 -14.25
CA LEU A 1182 -34.39 11.94 -15.59
C LEU A 1182 -34.42 13.26 -16.37
N LEU A 1183 -33.95 13.23 -17.61
CA LEU A 1183 -33.84 14.38 -18.50
C LEU A 1183 -35.05 14.53 -19.43
#